data_AF-A0ABD2XVR8-F1
#
_entry.id   AF-A0ABD2XVR8-F1
#
_cell.length_a   1.000
_cell.length_b   1.000
_cell.length_c   1.000
_cell.angle_alpha   90.00
_cell.angle_beta   90.00
_cell.angle_gamma   90.00
#
_symmetry.space_group_name_H-M   'P 1'
#
loop_
_entity.id
_entity.type
_entity.pdbx_description
1 polymer ?
#
loop_
_entity_poly.entity_id
_entity_poly.type
_entity_poly.pdbx_seq_one_letter_code
_entity_poly.pdbx_strand_id
1 'polypeptide(L)'
;MRRPELLPTVAQMHFQPRHPLSAARKLRSSVSATELKSSGLCPTPLADSSPLGFFFLRNYGRFGNVFQLLDRLENLKIMRFPGGSDGGERGGEAKRGRNPLDKMVLSIMMLGERFMKMENMKMDMAREFEKNRMLELMRNEMILELMRNEMILELMRNEMILESQQHIVDGFAKGLHISQFMKHFVSFYRTMESLPILIVLIFFINAFRNFSTEAKVYMVFLDKASATSRNTPKLFSRNEECISNYKEKMGKEHDIFLESLLARSSYTKLYSYTHLLNGFAVQVSSEEDIDTLKSAKGVRAVHEDVKMEKLTTHTPDFLGIPVGVWPTLGGAETSGEGVVIGLIDTGINPLHPSFMSQSSSDNSKATHPTKYKGKCAIGEQFPPTACNGKIVGAQYFARAAVAAGEFNATRDYASPFDADGHGSHTAATAAGNHQIPVMVNKFNYGYASGMAPGARIAIYKALYAFGGYMSDVVAAVDQAVEDGVDILNLSIGPSKVPSGPSAFLNLLEMELLFATKAGVLVVQAAGNGGPSSSSMLSFSPWVMSVAASITDRKYNSSIRLGNGQSFTGSGLAPPTVGEVFFQLAAATDVGQTNSTDGLLTIDSCQSSELFIRSLVQGKLVICTYTFDFDSEATSIATIADTMHKVGAAGFILTMNPEFDSEQIKGATVTLQVPCVILNNIEASSALWEYYNANTIRSRTGRAIGFRATARILDGRQAIYTGQAPIVASYSSRGPDVYNEHLETADVLKPNIMAPGSSIWAAWSPNSEGDMHIKGQNFALLSGTSMATPHIAGIAALIKQKHPLWSPAAITSAMMTTADTTDQNGAPILAQKTNQISAATPFDFGGGAINPSRAIDPGLVFDVYFKQYVQFLCSVPGVDDMSVRQAVGVVCPVQKKWCSDLNTPSVTVSNLVGSRRVLRRVTNVGNADEKYMVVIKEPSGVKVTVTPEAFKISVNASRHLTIILNATQTTDSYTFGEILMLGEKKHVVRVPMAVFVSSTIGS
;
A
#
# COMPACT_ATOMS: atom_id res chain seq x y z
N MET A 1 -78.79 8.78 37.36
CA MET A 1 -78.84 10.23 37.68
C MET A 1 -78.14 10.46 39.01
N ARG A 2 -77.46 11.61 39.20
CA ARG A 2 -76.77 12.06 40.44
C ARG A 2 -75.52 11.20 40.81
N ARG A 3 -74.38 11.69 41.34
CA ARG A 3 -73.99 12.79 42.28
C ARG A 3 -74.27 12.48 43.78
N PRO A 4 -73.50 13.04 44.75
CA PRO A 4 -72.51 14.16 44.63
C PRO A 4 -71.14 13.99 45.37
N GLU A 5 -70.31 15.05 45.29
CA GLU A 5 -69.32 15.53 46.31
C GLU A 5 -68.08 14.67 46.67
N LEU A 6 -66.91 15.22 47.10
CA LEU A 6 -66.51 16.58 47.56
C LEU A 6 -65.13 17.05 46.98
N LEU A 7 -64.73 18.30 47.30
CA LEU A 7 -63.49 19.03 46.95
C LEU A 7 -62.61 19.25 48.23
N PRO A 8 -61.41 19.89 48.23
CA PRO A 8 -60.38 20.20 47.19
C PRO A 8 -58.88 19.97 47.66
N THR A 9 -57.91 20.62 46.96
CA THR A 9 -56.70 21.35 47.47
C THR A 9 -55.26 20.77 47.44
N VAL A 10 -54.28 21.69 47.22
CA VAL A 10 -52.81 21.67 47.53
C VAL A 10 -51.91 20.73 46.68
N ALA A 11 -51.13 21.25 45.70
CA ALA A 11 -49.71 21.73 45.73
C ALA A 11 -48.68 20.60 45.48
N GLN A 12 -47.42 20.79 45.02
CA GLN A 12 -46.33 21.75 45.35
C GLN A 12 -45.49 22.11 44.07
N MET A 13 -45.03 23.36 43.88
CA MET A 13 -43.65 23.89 44.08
C MET A 13 -42.51 23.10 43.39
N HIS A 14 -41.53 23.73 42.72
CA HIS A 14 -40.77 24.93 43.12
C HIS A 14 -40.67 26.12 42.14
N PHE A 15 -40.54 27.30 42.77
CA PHE A 15 -39.97 28.60 42.38
C PHE A 15 -40.08 29.23 40.97
N GLN A 16 -40.56 30.48 41.04
CA GLN A 16 -40.64 31.54 40.01
C GLN A 16 -39.49 32.57 40.25
N PRO A 17 -39.26 33.64 39.43
CA PRO A 17 -40.27 34.57 38.88
C PRO A 17 -40.05 35.04 37.42
N ARG A 18 -40.85 36.02 36.97
CA ARG A 18 -40.86 36.64 35.62
C ARG A 18 -40.58 38.16 35.67
N HIS A 19 -40.03 38.70 34.56
CA HIS A 19 -40.22 40.08 34.03
C HIS A 19 -39.69 41.28 34.88
N PRO A 20 -39.66 42.52 34.33
CA PRO A 20 -39.09 42.96 33.04
C PRO A 20 -38.23 44.27 33.20
N LEU A 21 -38.24 45.20 32.22
CA LEU A 21 -37.61 46.55 32.16
C LEU A 21 -36.11 46.59 31.78
N SER A 22 -35.57 47.62 31.10
CA SER A 22 -36.17 48.73 30.31
C SER A 22 -35.13 49.29 29.30
N ALA A 23 -35.46 50.35 28.53
CA ALA A 23 -34.66 50.80 27.37
C ALA A 23 -34.07 52.22 27.47
N ALA A 24 -32.86 52.40 26.91
CA ALA A 24 -32.27 53.66 26.41
C ALA A 24 -31.28 53.29 25.28
N ARG A 25 -31.17 53.94 24.10
CA ARG A 25 -30.81 55.35 23.78
C ARG A 25 -29.49 55.77 24.46
N LYS A 26 -28.46 56.36 23.83
CA LYS A 26 -28.16 56.92 22.47
C LYS A 26 -26.59 57.03 22.36
N LEU A 27 -25.87 57.44 21.30
CA LEU A 27 -26.16 58.11 20.01
C LEU A 27 -25.08 57.75 18.93
N ARG A 28 -24.70 58.72 18.07
CA ARG A 28 -23.58 58.79 17.09
C ARG A 28 -22.29 59.37 17.76
N SER A 29 -21.08 59.49 17.18
CA SER A 29 -20.58 59.39 15.78
C SER A 29 -19.05 59.21 15.71
N SER A 30 -18.54 58.97 14.50
CA SER A 30 -17.13 58.89 14.06
C SER A 30 -16.26 60.17 14.14
N VAL A 31 -15.02 60.03 14.62
CA VAL A 31 -13.73 60.72 14.28
C VAL A 31 -12.64 59.72 14.77
N SER A 32 -11.56 59.28 14.11
CA SER A 32 -10.67 59.72 13.00
C SER A 32 -9.29 60.24 13.45
N ALA A 33 -8.29 59.34 13.39
CA ALA A 33 -6.86 59.56 13.06
C ALA A 33 -5.89 60.33 14.00
N THR A 34 -4.59 60.07 13.78
CA THR A 34 -3.38 60.90 14.05
C THR A 34 -2.99 61.23 15.51
N GLU A 35 -1.71 61.33 15.92
CA GLU A 35 -0.41 60.80 15.40
C GLU A 35 0.75 61.07 16.40
N LEU A 36 1.98 60.59 16.08
CA LEU A 36 3.31 61.14 16.43
C LEU A 36 3.84 61.17 17.89
N LYS A 37 4.98 60.46 18.08
CA LYS A 37 6.25 60.89 18.74
C LYS A 37 6.26 61.11 20.28
N SER A 38 7.38 60.94 21.00
CA SER A 38 8.72 60.38 20.68
C SER A 38 9.58 60.18 21.96
N SER A 39 10.78 59.61 21.77
CA SER A 39 11.89 59.45 22.74
C SER A 39 11.76 58.30 23.74
N GLY A 40 12.91 57.73 24.11
CA GLY A 40 13.05 56.64 25.07
C GLY A 40 14.53 56.32 25.28
N LEU A 41 14.82 55.39 26.20
CA LEU A 41 16.09 54.67 26.33
C LEU A 41 15.89 53.44 27.25
N CYS A 42 16.85 52.51 27.19
CA CYS A 42 16.88 51.18 27.83
C CYS A 42 16.72 51.18 29.38
N PRO A 43 16.37 50.05 30.04
CA PRO A 43 16.65 48.67 29.61
C PRO A 43 15.51 47.62 29.71
N THR A 44 15.84 46.41 29.26
CA THR A 44 15.04 45.17 29.26
C THR A 44 14.67 44.67 30.67
N PRO A 45 13.55 43.93 30.83
CA PRO A 45 13.68 42.47 30.80
C PRO A 45 12.55 41.69 30.08
N LEU A 46 12.94 40.50 29.59
CA LEU A 46 12.19 39.25 29.36
C LEU A 46 10.66 39.24 29.59
N ALA A 47 9.91 38.88 28.53
CA ALA A 47 8.55 38.39 28.63
C ALA A 47 8.18 37.49 27.42
N ASP A 48 8.59 36.22 27.44
CA ASP A 48 8.09 35.22 26.50
C ASP A 48 6.68 34.75 26.89
N SER A 49 5.75 34.77 25.93
CA SER A 49 4.44 34.13 26.04
C SER A 49 4.11 33.34 24.77
N SER A 50 4.94 32.34 24.49
CA SER A 50 4.83 31.43 23.34
C SER A 50 3.53 30.60 23.35
N PRO A 51 2.92 30.27 22.19
CA PRO A 51 1.62 29.59 22.09
C PRO A 51 1.66 28.06 22.34
N LEU A 52 2.38 27.62 23.37
CA LEU A 52 2.54 26.19 23.73
C LEU A 52 1.35 25.59 24.53
N GLY A 53 0.49 26.43 25.10
CA GLY A 53 -0.60 26.00 26.00
C GLY A 53 -1.69 25.12 25.37
N PHE A 54 -1.83 25.11 24.04
CA PHE A 54 -2.86 24.31 23.36
C PHE A 54 -2.42 22.91 22.91
N PHE A 55 -1.11 22.63 22.81
CA PHE A 55 -0.64 21.32 22.35
C PHE A 55 -0.68 20.26 23.45
N PHE A 56 -0.44 20.64 24.71
CA PHE A 56 -0.35 19.69 25.84
C PHE A 56 -1.67 19.01 26.23
N LEU A 57 -2.83 19.57 25.88
CA LEU A 57 -4.13 18.95 26.15
C LEU A 57 -4.46 17.77 25.23
N ARG A 58 -3.72 17.57 24.13
CA ARG A 58 -4.07 16.60 23.07
C ARG A 58 -3.84 15.13 23.47
N ASN A 59 -3.08 14.84 24.53
CA ASN A 59 -2.70 13.47 24.93
C ASN A 59 -3.41 12.90 26.18
N TYR A 60 -4.17 13.68 26.94
CA TYR A 60 -4.75 13.19 28.21
C TYR A 60 -5.98 12.28 28.06
N GLY A 61 -6.53 12.12 26.85
CA GLY A 61 -7.73 11.33 26.58
C GLY A 61 -7.63 9.82 26.85
N ARG A 62 -6.43 9.26 27.11
CA ARG A 62 -6.21 7.82 27.32
C ARG A 62 -6.17 7.35 28.79
N PHE A 63 -6.25 8.24 29.78
CA PHE A 63 -6.03 7.87 31.19
C PHE A 63 -7.28 7.86 32.10
N GLY A 64 -8.46 8.27 31.61
CA GLY A 64 -9.69 8.34 32.43
C GLY A 64 -10.09 7.02 33.09
N ASN A 65 -9.83 5.88 32.42
CA ASN A 65 -10.20 4.56 32.92
C ASN A 65 -9.39 4.09 34.14
N VAL A 66 -8.20 4.65 34.38
CA VAL A 66 -7.38 4.31 35.56
C VAL A 66 -7.93 5.00 36.81
N PHE A 67 -8.31 6.27 36.70
CA PHE A 67 -8.95 7.00 37.80
C PHE A 67 -10.30 6.40 38.20
N GLN A 68 -11.15 6.02 37.23
CA GLN A 68 -12.42 5.33 37.52
C GLN A 68 -12.22 3.96 38.20
N LEU A 69 -11.09 3.27 37.97
CA LEU A 69 -10.81 1.99 38.61
C LEU A 69 -10.39 2.16 40.08
N LEU A 70 -9.60 3.19 40.38
CA LEU A 70 -9.20 3.55 41.75
C LEU A 70 -10.41 4.01 42.59
N ASP A 71 -11.25 4.87 42.05
CA ASP A 71 -12.47 5.38 42.70
C ASP A 71 -13.46 4.24 43.03
N ARG A 72 -13.61 3.26 42.12
CA ARG A 72 -14.40 2.04 42.39
C ARG A 72 -13.82 1.13 43.48
N LEU A 73 -12.50 1.15 43.71
CA LEU A 73 -11.85 0.34 44.74
C LEU A 73 -11.94 0.95 46.15
N GLU A 74 -12.06 2.27 46.30
CA GLU A 74 -12.36 2.88 47.59
C GLU A 74 -13.83 2.69 48.00
N ASN A 75 -14.77 2.85 47.06
CA ASN A 75 -16.20 2.66 47.30
C ASN A 75 -16.56 1.23 47.79
N LEU A 76 -15.77 0.21 47.42
CA LEU A 76 -15.93 -1.17 47.91
C LEU A 76 -15.65 -1.38 49.42
N LYS A 77 -15.10 -0.39 50.13
CA LYS A 77 -14.89 -0.46 51.59
C LYS A 77 -16.14 -0.13 52.42
N ILE A 78 -17.18 0.46 51.81
CA ILE A 78 -18.32 1.08 52.53
C ILE A 78 -19.61 0.24 52.42
N MET A 79 -19.53 -1.07 52.63
CA MET A 79 -20.70 -1.90 52.94
C MET A 79 -20.41 -2.94 54.03
N ARG A 80 -21.07 -2.78 55.19
CA ARG A 80 -21.26 -3.82 56.22
C ARG A 80 -22.73 -3.83 56.64
N PHE A 81 -23.32 -5.01 56.74
CA PHE A 81 -24.60 -5.21 57.41
C PHE A 81 -24.38 -5.61 58.90
N PRO A 82 -25.38 -5.43 59.79
CA PRO A 82 -25.17 -5.36 61.24
C PRO A 82 -25.62 -6.60 62.04
N GLY A 83 -25.19 -6.66 63.31
CA GLY A 83 -25.67 -7.59 64.35
C GLY A 83 -24.76 -8.81 64.62
N GLY A 84 -24.49 -9.25 65.86
CA GLY A 84 -24.65 -8.57 67.15
C GLY A 84 -25.21 -9.47 68.28
N SER A 85 -24.34 -10.10 69.08
CA SER A 85 -24.67 -10.67 70.41
C SER A 85 -23.41 -11.04 71.22
N ASP A 86 -23.58 -11.18 72.53
CA ASP A 86 -22.60 -11.22 73.62
C ASP A 86 -21.46 -12.27 73.60
N GLY A 87 -20.36 -11.91 74.26
CA GLY A 87 -19.91 -12.56 75.51
C GLY A 87 -19.21 -13.93 75.46
N GLY A 88 -17.92 -13.97 75.84
CA GLY A 88 -17.20 -15.20 76.18
C GLY A 88 -15.69 -14.99 76.33
N GLU A 89 -15.08 -15.54 77.40
CA GLU A 89 -13.64 -15.38 77.70
C GLU A 89 -12.85 -16.69 77.52
N ARG A 90 -11.56 -16.57 77.18
CA ARG A 90 -10.47 -17.58 77.23
C ARG A 90 -10.38 -18.68 76.15
N GLY A 91 -9.20 -18.72 75.52
CA GLY A 91 -8.40 -19.95 75.45
C GLY A 91 -8.40 -20.74 74.14
N GLY A 92 -7.42 -20.49 73.27
CA GLY A 92 -7.10 -21.37 72.14
C GLY A 92 -6.07 -20.78 71.18
N GLU A 93 -5.01 -21.52 70.86
CA GLU A 93 -4.01 -21.10 69.86
C GLU A 93 -4.50 -21.37 68.43
N ALA A 94 -4.33 -20.38 67.54
CA ALA A 94 -4.44 -20.59 66.10
C ALA A 94 -3.48 -19.67 65.32
N LYS A 95 -2.63 -20.26 64.47
CA LYS A 95 -1.63 -19.53 63.67
C LYS A 95 -2.31 -18.68 62.60
N ARG A 96 -2.23 -17.35 62.72
CA ARG A 96 -2.84 -16.42 61.76
C ARG A 96 -1.89 -16.12 60.58
N GLY A 97 -2.10 -16.80 59.45
CA GLY A 97 -1.46 -16.42 58.18
C GLY A 97 -1.93 -15.04 57.72
N ARG A 98 -1.05 -14.25 57.09
CA ARG A 98 -1.43 -12.97 56.46
C ARG A 98 -2.08 -13.23 55.10
N ASN A 99 -3.12 -12.45 54.78
CA ASN A 99 -3.96 -12.68 53.61
C ASN A 99 -3.19 -12.36 52.30
N PRO A 100 -3.29 -13.17 51.22
CA PRO A 100 -2.57 -12.89 49.98
C PRO A 100 -2.90 -11.53 49.34
N LEU A 101 -4.14 -11.04 49.49
CA LEU A 101 -4.55 -9.72 48.97
C LEU A 101 -3.69 -8.58 49.52
N ASP A 102 -3.33 -8.59 50.81
CA ASP A 102 -2.59 -7.50 51.45
C ASP A 102 -1.19 -7.33 50.82
N LYS A 103 -0.56 -8.45 50.43
CA LYS A 103 0.72 -8.44 49.68
C LYS A 103 0.55 -7.93 48.25
N MET A 104 -0.55 -8.26 47.59
CA MET A 104 -0.84 -7.84 46.22
C MET A 104 -1.07 -6.33 46.15
N VAL A 105 -1.89 -5.77 47.05
CA VAL A 105 -2.15 -4.33 47.15
C VAL A 105 -0.85 -3.55 47.42
N LEU A 106 -0.04 -3.99 48.38
CA LEU A 106 1.23 -3.32 48.71
C LEU A 106 2.23 -3.33 47.53
N SER A 107 2.22 -4.40 46.73
CA SER A 107 3.07 -4.52 45.54
C SER A 107 2.60 -3.57 44.42
N ILE A 108 1.29 -3.41 44.24
CA ILE A 108 0.69 -2.49 43.26
C ILE A 108 1.02 -1.02 43.63
N MET A 109 0.94 -0.66 44.92
CA MET A 109 1.29 0.70 45.36
C MET A 109 2.76 1.04 45.11
N MET A 110 3.70 0.13 45.41
CA MET A 110 5.13 0.34 45.12
C MET A 110 5.46 0.39 43.61
N LEU A 111 4.65 -0.26 42.76
CA LEU A 111 4.74 -0.09 41.31
C LEU A 111 4.27 1.29 40.86
N GLY A 112 3.18 1.81 41.45
CA GLY A 112 2.68 3.16 41.19
C GLY A 112 3.68 4.27 41.51
N GLU A 113 4.34 4.22 42.68
CA GLU A 113 5.38 5.20 43.04
C GLU A 113 6.58 5.18 42.10
N ARG A 114 6.99 3.98 41.62
CA ARG A 114 8.07 3.84 40.64
C ARG A 114 7.68 4.41 39.27
N PHE A 115 6.42 4.22 38.86
CA PHE A 115 5.89 4.77 37.61
C PHE A 115 5.87 6.31 37.64
N MET A 116 5.37 6.90 38.73
CA MET A 116 5.37 8.37 38.94
C MET A 116 6.78 8.98 38.91
N LYS A 117 7.79 8.28 39.44
CA LYS A 117 9.19 8.73 39.35
C LYS A 117 9.74 8.69 37.93
N MET A 118 9.36 7.71 37.11
CA MET A 118 9.77 7.66 35.70
C MET A 118 9.10 8.76 34.86
N GLU A 119 7.82 9.06 35.10
CA GLU A 119 7.10 10.13 34.39
C GLU A 119 7.74 11.51 34.63
N ASN A 120 8.07 11.85 35.89
CA ASN A 120 8.78 13.10 36.19
C ASN A 120 10.15 13.17 35.50
N MET A 121 10.91 12.06 35.50
CA MET A 121 12.23 12.01 34.87
C MET A 121 12.17 12.17 33.34
N LYS A 122 11.07 11.76 32.68
CA LYS A 122 10.80 12.05 31.27
C LYS A 122 10.52 13.53 31.01
N MET A 123 9.75 14.19 31.88
CA MET A 123 9.46 15.62 31.72
C MET A 123 10.69 16.51 31.87
N ASP A 124 11.62 16.16 32.77
CA ASP A 124 12.86 16.93 32.90
C ASP A 124 13.81 16.68 31.71
N MET A 125 13.91 15.45 31.18
CA MET A 125 14.62 15.19 29.92
C MET A 125 14.03 15.96 28.73
N ALA A 126 12.71 16.08 28.63
CA ALA A 126 12.06 16.83 27.54
C ALA A 126 12.44 18.33 27.54
N ARG A 127 12.64 18.93 28.72
CA ARG A 127 13.06 20.34 28.86
C ARG A 127 14.50 20.57 28.47
N GLU A 128 15.40 19.66 28.84
CA GLU A 128 16.81 19.73 28.43
C GLU A 128 16.96 19.54 26.91
N PHE A 129 16.10 18.70 26.31
CA PHE A 129 16.04 18.47 24.86
C PHE A 129 15.64 19.71 24.05
N GLU A 130 14.59 20.43 24.41
CA GLU A 130 14.21 21.68 23.71
C GLU A 130 15.29 22.77 23.80
N LYS A 131 15.96 22.86 24.96
CA LYS A 131 17.06 23.80 25.22
C LYS A 131 18.29 23.52 24.35
N ASN A 132 18.64 22.25 24.13
CA ASN A 132 19.73 21.87 23.22
C ASN A 132 19.36 22.11 21.75
N ARG A 133 18.10 21.84 21.36
CA ARG A 133 17.58 22.10 20.00
C ARG A 133 17.69 23.58 19.59
N MET A 134 17.44 24.51 20.53
CA MET A 134 17.61 25.95 20.29
C MET A 134 19.09 26.36 20.06
N LEU A 135 20.03 25.77 20.81
CA LEU A 135 21.46 25.99 20.62
C LEU A 135 21.96 25.47 19.27
N GLU A 136 21.43 24.34 18.82
CA GLU A 136 21.80 23.72 17.53
C GLU A 136 21.28 24.53 16.32
N LEU A 137 20.06 25.07 16.40
CA LEU A 137 19.51 25.97 15.38
C LEU A 137 20.38 27.23 15.18
N MET A 138 20.75 27.92 16.26
CA MET A 138 21.64 29.11 16.18
C MET A 138 23.01 28.77 15.60
N ARG A 139 23.53 27.56 15.85
CA ARG A 139 24.82 27.10 15.31
C ARG A 139 24.74 26.85 13.80
N ASN A 140 23.60 26.34 13.32
CA ASN A 140 23.42 25.98 11.91
C ASN A 140 23.23 27.20 10.99
N GLU A 141 22.57 28.28 11.45
CA GLU A 141 22.51 29.54 10.69
C GLU A 141 23.90 30.14 10.45
N MET A 142 24.76 30.17 11.49
CA MET A 142 26.13 30.70 11.38
C MET A 142 27.00 29.89 10.40
N ILE A 143 26.76 28.58 10.27
CA ILE A 143 27.45 27.72 9.29
C ILE A 143 26.92 27.96 7.86
N LEU A 144 25.62 28.15 7.70
CA LEU A 144 25.01 28.49 6.40
C LEU A 144 25.51 29.84 5.87
N GLU A 145 25.69 30.84 6.73
CA GLU A 145 26.20 32.16 6.34
C GLU A 145 27.69 32.10 5.93
N LEU A 146 28.50 31.25 6.55
CA LEU A 146 29.88 30.98 6.13
C LEU A 146 29.95 30.32 4.75
N MET A 147 29.21 29.21 4.54
CA MET A 147 29.21 28.49 3.25
C MET A 147 28.73 29.37 2.08
N ARG A 148 27.80 30.29 2.33
CA ARG A 148 27.29 31.23 1.33
C ARG A 148 28.38 32.16 0.77
N ASN A 149 29.39 32.50 1.58
CA ASN A 149 30.46 33.42 1.20
C ASN A 149 31.57 32.71 0.39
N GLU A 150 31.88 31.43 0.65
CA GLU A 150 32.84 30.68 -0.16
C GLU A 150 32.29 30.38 -1.57
N MET A 151 31.01 30.01 -1.69
CA MET A 151 30.38 29.69 -2.99
C MET A 151 30.41 30.87 -3.99
N ILE A 152 30.35 32.11 -3.49
CA ILE A 152 30.45 33.32 -4.32
C ILE A 152 31.88 33.51 -4.88
N LEU A 153 32.91 33.07 -4.16
CA LEU A 153 34.32 33.15 -4.59
C LEU A 153 34.67 32.09 -5.64
N GLU A 154 34.07 30.90 -5.61
CA GLU A 154 34.27 29.89 -6.66
C GLU A 154 33.55 30.22 -7.96
N LEU A 155 32.33 30.78 -7.90
CA LEU A 155 31.57 31.18 -9.09
C LEU A 155 32.33 32.20 -9.96
N MET A 156 32.98 33.21 -9.34
CA MET A 156 33.81 34.19 -10.06
C MET A 156 35.08 33.60 -10.70
N ARG A 157 35.44 32.34 -10.43
CA ARG A 157 36.64 31.69 -10.99
C ARG A 157 36.35 30.89 -12.26
N ASN A 158 35.10 30.50 -12.51
CA ASN A 158 34.75 29.52 -13.56
C ASN A 158 34.30 30.12 -14.91
N GLU A 159 33.99 31.42 -14.99
CA GLU A 159 33.62 32.08 -16.27
C GLU A 159 34.82 32.24 -17.24
N MET A 160 36.05 31.92 -16.83
CA MET A 160 37.28 32.20 -17.60
C MET A 160 37.83 31.01 -18.41
N ILE A 161 37.12 29.86 -18.46
CA ILE A 161 37.61 28.62 -19.10
C ILE A 161 36.55 28.01 -20.04
N LEU A 162 35.89 28.85 -20.84
CA LEU A 162 34.82 28.42 -21.78
C LEU A 162 34.89 29.06 -23.18
N GLU A 163 36.05 29.62 -23.57
CA GLU A 163 36.31 30.19 -24.91
C GLU A 163 37.33 29.38 -25.76
N SER A 164 37.42 28.05 -25.59
CA SER A 164 38.25 27.22 -26.48
C SER A 164 37.64 25.86 -26.78
N GLN A 165 38.06 25.27 -27.92
CA GLN A 165 37.60 23.98 -28.48
C GLN A 165 36.22 23.97 -29.19
N GLN A 166 36.02 24.87 -30.15
CA GLN A 166 34.98 24.72 -31.19
C GLN A 166 35.60 24.42 -32.58
N HIS A 167 36.12 23.20 -32.75
CA HIS A 167 36.46 22.59 -34.04
C HIS A 167 36.41 21.05 -33.91
N ILE A 168 36.55 20.33 -35.03
CA ILE A 168 36.48 18.84 -35.12
C ILE A 168 35.04 18.28 -34.99
N VAL A 169 34.19 18.60 -35.98
CA VAL A 169 32.92 17.88 -36.25
C VAL A 169 32.83 17.42 -37.71
N ASP A 170 33.49 18.11 -38.66
CA ASP A 170 33.46 17.76 -40.08
C ASP A 170 34.40 16.59 -40.44
N GLY A 171 33.87 15.36 -40.44
CA GLY A 171 34.59 14.22 -41.03
C GLY A 171 33.97 12.84 -40.83
N PHE A 172 33.06 12.44 -41.74
CA PHE A 172 33.06 11.18 -42.56
C PHE A 172 31.65 10.77 -43.04
N ALA A 173 31.50 10.36 -44.31
CA ALA A 173 30.23 9.92 -44.92
C ALA A 173 30.41 8.99 -46.15
N LYS A 174 29.33 8.25 -46.55
CA LYS A 174 29.20 7.12 -47.54
C LYS A 174 29.51 5.73 -46.91
N GLY A 175 29.02 4.55 -47.36
CA GLY A 175 28.09 4.07 -48.42
C GLY A 175 28.05 2.51 -48.38
N LEU A 176 27.34 1.69 -49.19
CA LEU A 176 26.34 1.87 -50.27
C LEU A 176 25.56 0.54 -50.55
N HIS A 177 24.32 0.62 -51.07
CA HIS A 177 23.39 -0.37 -51.68
C HIS A 177 23.66 -1.92 -51.80
N ILE A 178 22.56 -2.69 -51.68
CA ILE A 178 22.31 -4.04 -52.25
C ILE A 178 20.85 -4.13 -52.77
N SER A 179 20.56 -4.69 -53.96
CA SER A 179 19.16 -4.86 -54.42
C SER A 179 18.86 -5.94 -55.50
N GLN A 180 19.70 -6.96 -55.73
CA GLN A 180 19.60 -7.80 -56.95
C GLN A 180 19.30 -9.31 -56.75
N PHE A 181 19.22 -9.82 -55.51
CA PHE A 181 19.12 -11.27 -55.26
C PHE A 181 17.70 -11.87 -55.34
N MET A 182 16.65 -11.09 -55.06
CA MET A 182 15.29 -11.60 -54.77
C MET A 182 14.48 -12.15 -55.96
N LYS A 183 14.97 -12.10 -57.21
CA LYS A 183 14.16 -12.41 -58.40
C LYS A 183 14.12 -13.88 -58.84
N HIS A 184 14.97 -14.76 -58.32
CA HIS A 184 15.03 -16.16 -58.79
C HIS A 184 14.21 -17.18 -57.96
N PHE A 185 13.92 -16.90 -56.69
CA PHE A 185 13.40 -17.92 -55.77
C PHE A 185 11.94 -18.37 -56.05
N VAL A 186 11.11 -17.48 -56.59
CA VAL A 186 9.65 -17.69 -56.67
C VAL A 186 9.23 -18.68 -57.78
N SER A 187 10.09 -18.98 -58.75
CA SER A 187 9.71 -19.78 -59.93
C SER A 187 9.69 -21.30 -59.72
N PHE A 188 10.18 -21.82 -58.60
CA PHE A 188 10.44 -23.26 -58.43
C PHE A 188 9.26 -24.06 -57.85
N TYR A 189 8.32 -23.41 -57.16
CA TYR A 189 7.47 -24.08 -56.16
C TYR A 189 6.05 -24.47 -56.63
N ARG A 190 5.79 -24.64 -57.94
CA ARG A 190 4.41 -24.66 -58.48
C ARG A 190 3.94 -25.90 -59.25
N THR A 191 4.65 -27.03 -59.16
CA THR A 191 4.22 -28.29 -59.82
C THR A 191 4.61 -29.55 -59.06
N MET A 192 3.66 -30.17 -58.36
CA MET A 192 3.46 -31.64 -58.29
C MET A 192 2.21 -31.99 -57.47
N GLU A 193 1.37 -32.88 -57.99
CA GLU A 193 0.25 -33.50 -57.27
C GLU A 193 0.31 -35.02 -57.44
N SER A 194 0.06 -35.79 -56.39
CA SER A 194 -0.56 -37.13 -56.49
C SER A 194 -1.00 -37.65 -55.11
N LEU A 195 -2.23 -38.16 -55.03
CA LEU A 195 -2.89 -38.51 -53.77
C LEU A 195 -2.40 -39.79 -53.05
N PRO A 196 -1.83 -40.84 -53.70
CA PRO A 196 -1.44 -42.08 -53.00
C PRO A 196 -0.40 -41.91 -51.90
N ILE A 197 0.48 -40.91 -52.04
CA ILE A 197 1.55 -40.62 -51.07
C ILE A 197 0.96 -40.23 -49.71
N LEU A 198 -0.19 -39.54 -49.69
CA LEU A 198 -0.79 -38.99 -48.47
C LEU A 198 -1.17 -40.07 -47.44
N ILE A 199 -1.64 -41.23 -47.91
CA ILE A 199 -2.06 -42.34 -47.03
C ILE A 199 -0.84 -43.03 -46.41
N VAL A 200 0.23 -43.21 -47.17
CA VAL A 200 1.53 -43.69 -46.66
C VAL A 200 2.11 -42.70 -45.65
N LEU A 201 1.99 -41.40 -45.94
CA LEU A 201 2.43 -40.33 -45.04
C LEU A 201 1.72 -40.38 -43.69
N ILE A 202 0.39 -40.58 -43.66
CA ILE A 202 -0.40 -40.64 -42.41
C ILE A 202 0.03 -41.82 -41.52
N PHE A 203 0.34 -42.99 -42.11
CA PHE A 203 0.88 -44.11 -41.35
C PHE A 203 2.31 -43.86 -40.85
N PHE A 204 3.18 -43.24 -41.66
CA PHE A 204 4.53 -42.84 -41.23
C PHE A 204 4.49 -41.78 -40.11
N ILE A 205 3.60 -40.79 -40.19
CA ILE A 205 3.44 -39.72 -39.20
C ILE A 205 3.00 -40.29 -37.84
N ASN A 206 2.08 -41.25 -37.82
CA ASN A 206 1.68 -41.92 -36.57
C ASN A 206 2.77 -42.85 -36.02
N ALA A 207 3.63 -43.43 -36.86
CA ALA A 207 4.78 -44.22 -36.40
C ALA A 207 5.90 -43.34 -35.81
N PHE A 208 6.20 -42.20 -36.44
CA PHE A 208 7.22 -41.25 -35.94
C PHE A 208 6.79 -40.49 -34.68
N ARG A 209 5.50 -40.46 -34.36
CA ARG A 209 4.97 -39.69 -33.22
C ARG A 209 5.46 -40.13 -31.83
N ASN A 210 6.13 -41.30 -31.75
CA ASN A 210 6.76 -41.82 -30.53
C ASN A 210 8.30 -41.73 -30.54
N PHE A 211 8.92 -41.07 -31.52
CA PHE A 211 10.37 -40.82 -31.54
C PHE A 211 10.70 -39.39 -32.02
N SER A 212 10.54 -38.43 -31.10
CA SER A 212 11.04 -37.08 -31.22
C SER A 212 11.37 -36.54 -29.83
N THR A 213 12.60 -36.73 -29.37
CA THR A 213 13.15 -35.95 -28.26
C THR A 213 13.23 -34.48 -28.69
N GLU A 214 12.69 -33.57 -27.87
CA GLU A 214 12.79 -32.14 -28.17
C GLU A 214 14.26 -31.70 -28.14
N ALA A 215 14.71 -30.96 -29.16
CA ALA A 215 16.08 -30.49 -29.26
C ALA A 215 16.35 -29.39 -28.23
N LYS A 216 16.91 -29.77 -27.09
CA LYS A 216 17.13 -28.91 -25.92
C LYS A 216 18.33 -27.98 -26.09
N VAL A 217 18.28 -26.85 -25.41
CA VAL A 217 19.33 -25.83 -25.40
C VAL A 217 20.11 -25.90 -24.09
N TYR A 218 21.43 -25.74 -24.17
CA TYR A 218 22.34 -25.82 -23.03
C TYR A 218 23.39 -24.69 -23.06
N MET A 219 23.71 -24.16 -21.88
CA MET A 219 24.83 -23.24 -21.65
C MET A 219 26.06 -24.04 -21.17
N VAL A 220 27.17 -23.91 -21.89
CA VAL A 220 28.45 -24.55 -21.60
C VAL A 220 29.48 -23.49 -21.23
N PHE A 221 30.15 -23.66 -20.09
CA PHE A 221 31.16 -22.73 -19.59
C PHE A 221 32.56 -23.33 -19.60
N LEU A 222 33.58 -22.53 -19.90
CA LEU A 222 34.96 -23.00 -20.15
C LEU A 222 35.98 -22.47 -19.13
N ASP A 223 37.01 -23.26 -18.84
CA ASP A 223 38.00 -22.99 -17.77
C ASP A 223 39.03 -21.89 -18.07
N LYS A 224 39.19 -21.46 -19.33
CA LYS A 224 40.09 -20.33 -19.65
C LYS A 224 39.55 -19.04 -19.02
N ALA A 225 40.43 -18.24 -18.42
CA ALA A 225 40.06 -16.98 -17.79
C ALA A 225 39.57 -15.94 -18.80
N SER A 226 38.52 -15.19 -18.42
CA SER A 226 38.10 -13.96 -19.12
C SER A 226 39.23 -12.91 -19.11
N ALA A 227 39.18 -12.00 -20.09
CA ALA A 227 40.13 -10.90 -20.31
C ALA A 227 40.38 -9.98 -19.10
N THR A 228 39.53 -10.02 -18.07
CA THR A 228 39.68 -9.25 -16.83
C THR A 228 40.67 -9.85 -15.82
N SER A 229 41.12 -11.09 -15.99
CA SER A 229 41.99 -11.78 -15.03
C SER A 229 43.43 -11.99 -15.52
N ARG A 230 44.25 -10.93 -15.40
CA ARG A 230 45.72 -10.98 -15.20
C ARG A 230 46.21 -9.64 -14.67
N ASN A 231 46.94 -9.66 -13.55
CA ASN A 231 47.30 -8.45 -12.80
C ASN A 231 48.33 -7.56 -13.51
N THR A 232 48.01 -6.29 -13.75
CA THR A 232 48.87 -5.11 -13.43
C THR A 232 48.11 -3.79 -13.68
N PRO A 233 48.36 -2.72 -12.91
CA PRO A 233 47.57 -1.49 -12.99
C PRO A 233 48.18 -0.43 -13.92
N LYS A 234 47.43 0.01 -14.93
CA LYS A 234 47.57 1.32 -15.59
C LYS A 234 46.30 1.69 -16.36
N LEU A 235 46.12 2.99 -16.61
CA LEU A 235 45.00 3.67 -17.27
C LEU A 235 44.16 2.84 -18.27
N PHE A 236 42.83 2.94 -18.14
CA PHE A 236 41.88 2.48 -19.15
C PHE A 236 41.88 3.42 -20.37
N SER A 237 42.82 3.20 -21.28
CA SER A 237 42.76 3.65 -22.66
C SER A 237 43.08 2.46 -23.58
N ARG A 238 42.04 1.84 -24.16
CA ARG A 238 42.18 0.69 -25.07
C ARG A 238 41.17 0.78 -26.21
N ASN A 239 41.70 0.83 -27.44
CA ASN A 239 40.92 0.95 -28.65
C ASN A 239 39.88 -0.18 -28.79
N GLU A 240 38.68 0.16 -29.28
CA GLU A 240 37.59 -0.80 -29.56
C GLU A 240 38.03 -1.92 -30.52
N GLU A 241 38.89 -1.58 -31.47
CA GLU A 241 39.54 -2.50 -32.42
C GLU A 241 40.28 -3.66 -31.73
N CYS A 242 40.91 -3.42 -30.59
CA CYS A 242 41.60 -4.45 -29.81
C CYS A 242 40.62 -5.38 -29.06
N ILE A 243 39.42 -4.88 -28.74
CA ILE A 243 38.35 -5.63 -28.08
C ILE A 243 37.60 -6.49 -29.12
N SER A 244 37.34 -5.95 -30.31
CA SER A 244 36.74 -6.67 -31.43
C SER A 244 37.55 -7.90 -31.86
N ASN A 245 38.86 -7.73 -32.09
CA ASN A 245 39.77 -8.83 -32.44
C ASN A 245 39.83 -9.93 -31.36
N TYR A 246 39.76 -9.57 -30.07
CA TYR A 246 39.70 -10.55 -28.98
C TYR A 246 38.37 -11.33 -28.97
N LYS A 247 37.24 -10.63 -29.17
CA LYS A 247 35.90 -11.24 -29.26
C LYS A 247 35.80 -12.23 -30.42
N GLU A 248 36.30 -11.87 -31.60
CA GLU A 248 36.29 -12.75 -32.78
C GLU A 248 37.19 -13.98 -32.56
N LYS A 249 38.39 -13.79 -32.00
CA LYS A 249 39.29 -14.90 -31.66
C LYS A 249 38.65 -15.88 -30.67
N MET A 250 38.07 -15.38 -29.57
CA MET A 250 37.39 -16.23 -28.59
C MET A 250 36.20 -16.98 -29.21
N GLY A 251 35.42 -16.32 -30.08
CA GLY A 251 34.35 -16.96 -30.85
C GLY A 251 34.85 -18.18 -31.64
N LYS A 252 35.94 -18.03 -32.39
CA LYS A 252 36.58 -19.11 -33.16
C LYS A 252 37.17 -20.21 -32.28
N GLU A 253 37.73 -19.87 -31.10
CA GLU A 253 38.17 -20.88 -30.13
C GLU A 253 37.00 -21.73 -29.60
N HIS A 254 35.77 -21.19 -29.53
CA HIS A 254 34.57 -21.98 -29.19
C HIS A 254 34.08 -22.87 -30.34
N ASP A 255 34.15 -22.39 -31.59
CA ASP A 255 33.77 -23.19 -32.76
C ASP A 255 34.67 -24.42 -32.91
N ILE A 256 35.99 -24.22 -32.86
CA ILE A 256 36.98 -25.31 -32.89
C ILE A 256 36.78 -26.29 -31.73
N PHE A 257 36.38 -25.81 -30.55
CA PHE A 257 36.10 -26.66 -29.39
C PHE A 257 34.86 -27.54 -29.60
N LEU A 258 33.77 -26.98 -30.11
CA LEU A 258 32.55 -27.73 -30.45
C LEU A 258 32.78 -28.72 -31.61
N GLU A 259 33.45 -28.30 -32.67
CA GLU A 259 33.82 -29.17 -33.79
C GLU A 259 34.70 -30.35 -33.33
N SER A 260 35.62 -30.15 -32.39
CA SER A 260 36.51 -31.21 -31.91
C SER A 260 35.81 -32.30 -31.06
N LEU A 261 34.66 -31.98 -30.46
CA LEU A 261 33.91 -32.88 -29.56
C LEU A 261 32.68 -33.49 -30.24
N LEU A 262 31.92 -32.67 -30.97
CA LEU A 262 30.62 -33.02 -31.54
C LEU A 262 30.65 -33.13 -33.08
N ALA A 263 31.83 -33.44 -33.66
CA ALA A 263 32.09 -33.53 -35.10
C ALA A 263 31.15 -34.43 -35.93
N ARG A 264 30.32 -35.27 -35.28
CA ARG A 264 29.39 -36.21 -35.92
C ARG A 264 27.92 -36.00 -35.51
N SER A 265 27.64 -35.00 -34.69
CA SER A 265 26.34 -34.80 -34.04
C SER A 265 25.62 -33.56 -34.58
N SER A 266 24.29 -33.57 -34.60
CA SER A 266 23.51 -32.41 -35.02
C SER A 266 23.38 -31.41 -33.87
N TYR A 267 24.29 -30.43 -33.81
CA TYR A 267 24.25 -29.32 -32.86
C TYR A 267 24.15 -27.96 -33.57
N THR A 268 23.71 -26.93 -32.84
CA THR A 268 23.72 -25.53 -33.30
C THR A 268 24.23 -24.61 -32.20
N LYS A 269 25.38 -23.95 -32.41
CA LYS A 269 25.89 -22.93 -31.48
C LYS A 269 25.04 -21.67 -31.61
N LEU A 270 24.27 -21.34 -30.57
CA LEU A 270 23.38 -20.18 -30.55
C LEU A 270 24.13 -18.89 -30.21
N TYR A 271 24.99 -18.93 -29.20
CA TYR A 271 25.70 -17.75 -28.69
C TYR A 271 27.14 -18.08 -28.26
N SER A 272 27.99 -17.06 -28.14
CA SER A 272 29.32 -17.17 -27.54
C SER A 272 29.56 -16.04 -26.55
N TYR A 273 29.81 -16.44 -25.30
CA TYR A 273 30.11 -15.56 -24.18
C TYR A 273 31.63 -15.37 -24.12
N THR A 274 32.09 -14.15 -24.44
CA THR A 274 33.53 -13.85 -24.62
C THR A 274 34.03 -12.68 -23.77
N HIS A 275 33.15 -12.05 -22.98
CA HIS A 275 33.43 -10.86 -22.18
C HIS A 275 33.33 -11.14 -20.67
N LEU A 276 32.11 -11.25 -20.13
CA LEU A 276 31.89 -11.43 -18.68
C LEU A 276 32.00 -12.91 -18.24
N LEU A 277 31.61 -13.82 -19.12
CA LEU A 277 31.76 -15.27 -19.01
C LEU A 277 32.58 -15.76 -20.19
N ASN A 278 33.13 -16.98 -20.07
CA ASN A 278 33.79 -17.70 -21.15
C ASN A 278 33.00 -18.99 -21.43
N GLY A 279 32.52 -19.18 -22.65
CA GLY A 279 31.66 -20.30 -23.02
C GLY A 279 30.67 -19.97 -24.13
N PHE A 280 29.66 -20.82 -24.31
CA PHE A 280 28.69 -20.72 -25.40
C PHE A 280 27.33 -21.31 -25.01
N ALA A 281 26.29 -20.92 -25.74
CA ALA A 281 25.01 -21.65 -25.74
C ALA A 281 24.95 -22.54 -26.98
N VAL A 282 24.48 -23.76 -26.83
CA VAL A 282 24.38 -24.77 -27.89
C VAL A 282 23.06 -25.53 -27.78
N GLN A 283 22.37 -25.71 -28.90
CA GLN A 283 21.25 -26.63 -29.03
C GLN A 283 21.76 -27.99 -29.50
N VAL A 284 21.30 -29.09 -28.88
CA VAL A 284 21.62 -30.47 -29.27
C VAL A 284 20.38 -31.36 -29.20
N SER A 285 20.44 -32.50 -29.87
CA SER A 285 19.31 -33.45 -30.00
C SER A 285 19.53 -34.78 -29.28
N SER A 286 20.72 -35.01 -28.70
CA SER A 286 21.10 -36.24 -27.97
C SER A 286 21.62 -35.92 -26.57
N GLU A 287 21.29 -36.78 -25.59
CA GLU A 287 21.85 -36.69 -24.24
C GLU A 287 23.31 -37.16 -24.18
N GLU A 288 23.75 -38.01 -25.13
CA GLU A 288 25.14 -38.47 -25.26
C GLU A 288 26.10 -37.32 -25.63
N ASP A 289 25.63 -36.36 -26.43
CA ASP A 289 26.36 -35.12 -26.74
C ASP A 289 26.54 -34.26 -25.46
N ILE A 290 25.55 -34.28 -24.56
CA ILE A 290 25.57 -33.52 -23.31
C ILE A 290 26.50 -34.16 -22.29
N ASP A 291 26.53 -35.49 -22.16
CA ASP A 291 27.49 -36.16 -21.28
C ASP A 291 28.92 -36.10 -21.83
N THR A 292 29.08 -36.07 -23.16
CA THR A 292 30.34 -35.72 -23.83
C THR A 292 30.79 -34.29 -23.48
N LEU A 293 29.90 -33.30 -23.55
CA LEU A 293 30.21 -31.91 -23.15
C LEU A 293 30.50 -31.78 -21.64
N LYS A 294 29.76 -32.45 -20.75
CA LYS A 294 29.99 -32.44 -19.29
C LYS A 294 31.34 -33.03 -18.90
N SER A 295 31.83 -34.03 -19.65
CA SER A 295 33.10 -34.72 -19.38
C SER A 295 34.29 -34.15 -20.15
N ALA A 296 34.06 -33.21 -21.06
CA ALA A 296 35.11 -32.61 -21.91
C ALA A 296 36.12 -31.79 -21.10
N LYS A 297 37.41 -32.08 -21.29
CA LYS A 297 38.51 -31.41 -20.59
C LYS A 297 38.56 -29.90 -20.93
N GLY A 298 38.24 -29.07 -19.94
CA GLY A 298 38.18 -27.62 -20.09
C GLY A 298 36.76 -27.05 -20.09
N VAL A 299 35.73 -27.90 -20.04
CA VAL A 299 34.37 -27.50 -19.64
C VAL A 299 34.30 -27.47 -18.12
N ARG A 300 33.90 -26.32 -17.58
CA ARG A 300 33.69 -26.08 -16.15
C ARG A 300 32.31 -26.52 -15.68
N ALA A 301 31.29 -26.34 -16.52
CA ALA A 301 29.91 -26.71 -16.25
C ALA A 301 29.06 -26.73 -17.53
N VAL A 302 27.99 -27.51 -17.53
CA VAL A 302 26.91 -27.54 -18.54
C VAL A 302 25.57 -27.43 -17.83
N HIS A 303 24.72 -26.51 -18.27
CA HIS A 303 23.38 -26.27 -17.71
C HIS A 303 22.33 -26.27 -18.82
N GLU A 304 21.14 -26.81 -18.57
CA GLU A 304 20.00 -26.68 -19.49
C GLU A 304 19.46 -25.23 -19.45
N ASP A 305 19.05 -24.71 -20.60
CA ASP A 305 18.50 -23.36 -20.75
C ASP A 305 16.97 -23.35 -20.58
N VAL A 306 16.41 -22.27 -20.06
CA VAL A 306 15.04 -22.23 -19.52
C VAL A 306 14.29 -20.97 -19.97
N LYS A 307 13.08 -21.17 -20.52
CA LYS A 307 12.21 -20.10 -21.04
C LYS A 307 11.84 -19.06 -19.97
N MET A 308 11.80 -17.78 -20.37
CA MET A 308 11.45 -16.64 -19.52
C MET A 308 10.36 -15.76 -20.18
N GLU A 309 9.36 -15.33 -19.40
CA GLU A 309 8.34 -14.33 -19.74
C GLU A 309 7.93 -13.58 -18.47
N LYS A 310 7.75 -12.24 -18.52
CA LYS A 310 7.02 -11.42 -17.51
C LYS A 310 6.46 -10.14 -18.14
N LEU A 311 5.18 -9.84 -17.91
CA LEU A 311 4.55 -8.57 -18.26
C LEU A 311 3.98 -7.96 -17.00
N THR A 312 4.38 -6.72 -16.66
CA THR A 312 3.92 -6.01 -15.46
C THR A 312 4.44 -6.67 -14.15
N THR A 313 4.86 -5.91 -13.12
CA THR A 313 5.83 -6.50 -12.15
C THR A 313 5.23 -7.64 -11.33
N HIS A 314 3.90 -7.65 -11.14
CA HIS A 314 3.12 -8.87 -10.81
C HIS A 314 1.60 -8.69 -10.92
N THR A 315 1.02 -7.54 -10.55
CA THR A 315 -0.38 -7.54 -10.11
C THR A 315 -1.46 -7.76 -11.18
N PRO A 316 -1.35 -7.27 -12.43
CA PRO A 316 -2.21 -7.70 -13.53
C PRO A 316 -2.16 -9.22 -13.77
N ASP A 317 -0.96 -9.83 -13.80
CA ASP A 317 -0.76 -11.28 -13.95
C ASP A 317 -1.39 -12.06 -12.78
N PHE A 318 -1.15 -11.61 -11.54
CA PHE A 318 -1.72 -12.18 -10.31
C PHE A 318 -3.26 -12.19 -10.29
N LEU A 319 -3.87 -11.17 -10.91
CA LEU A 319 -5.33 -11.04 -11.07
C LEU A 319 -5.86 -11.66 -12.38
N GLY A 320 -5.00 -12.31 -13.17
CA GLY A 320 -5.35 -12.97 -14.43
C GLY A 320 -5.80 -12.02 -15.56
N ILE A 321 -5.61 -10.71 -15.40
CA ILE A 321 -6.16 -9.67 -16.30
C ILE A 321 -5.62 -9.80 -17.75
N PRO A 322 -4.32 -10.04 -18.01
CA PRO A 322 -3.78 -10.09 -19.37
C PRO A 322 -4.26 -11.29 -20.19
N VAL A 323 -4.72 -12.36 -19.53
CA VAL A 323 -5.21 -13.58 -20.19
C VAL A 323 -6.74 -13.61 -20.22
N GLY A 324 -7.41 -13.27 -19.11
CA GLY A 324 -8.86 -13.40 -18.96
C GLY A 324 -9.67 -12.16 -19.35
N VAL A 325 -9.09 -10.95 -19.30
CA VAL A 325 -9.82 -9.70 -19.49
C VAL A 325 -9.37 -8.93 -20.73
N TRP A 326 -8.11 -8.50 -20.79
CA TRP A 326 -7.62 -7.60 -21.85
C TRP A 326 -7.88 -8.12 -23.28
N PRO A 327 -7.74 -9.43 -23.61
CA PRO A 327 -8.06 -9.94 -24.93
C PRO A 327 -9.53 -9.76 -25.33
N THR A 328 -10.45 -9.68 -24.35
CA THR A 328 -11.89 -9.48 -24.57
C THR A 328 -12.29 -8.00 -24.79
N LEU A 329 -11.30 -7.10 -24.68
CA LEU A 329 -11.40 -5.63 -24.76
C LEU A 329 -10.44 -5.04 -25.82
N GLY A 330 -9.88 -5.89 -26.70
CA GLY A 330 -9.01 -5.49 -27.82
C GLY A 330 -7.50 -5.58 -27.56
N GLY A 331 -7.08 -5.87 -26.33
CA GLY A 331 -5.66 -5.92 -25.92
C GLY A 331 -5.37 -5.00 -24.74
N ALA A 332 -4.12 -4.99 -24.27
CA ALA A 332 -3.71 -4.21 -23.09
C ALA A 332 -3.91 -2.69 -23.30
N GLU A 333 -3.40 -2.15 -24.41
CA GLU A 333 -3.40 -0.70 -24.67
C GLU A 333 -4.81 -0.12 -24.91
N THR A 334 -5.78 -0.93 -25.35
CA THR A 334 -7.19 -0.50 -25.53
C THR A 334 -8.06 -0.78 -24.30
N SER A 335 -7.55 -1.48 -23.29
CA SER A 335 -8.33 -1.89 -22.13
C SER A 335 -8.59 -0.72 -21.19
N GLY A 336 -9.86 -0.31 -21.09
CA GLY A 336 -10.34 0.91 -20.46
C GLY A 336 -10.60 2.08 -21.42
N GLU A 337 -10.39 1.93 -22.74
CA GLU A 337 -10.64 3.01 -23.70
C GLU A 337 -12.07 3.56 -23.61
N GLY A 338 -12.19 4.89 -23.69
CA GLY A 338 -13.47 5.62 -23.60
C GLY A 338 -13.87 6.00 -22.18
N VAL A 339 -13.25 5.42 -21.15
CA VAL A 339 -13.52 5.70 -19.73
C VAL A 339 -12.52 6.73 -19.19
N VAL A 340 -12.99 7.66 -18.34
CA VAL A 340 -12.14 8.62 -17.62
C VAL A 340 -12.16 8.35 -16.11
N ILE A 341 -11.00 8.05 -15.54
CA ILE A 341 -10.80 7.92 -14.10
C ILE A 341 -10.33 9.26 -13.52
N GLY A 342 -11.12 9.83 -12.62
CA GLY A 342 -10.72 10.96 -11.78
C GLY A 342 -9.93 10.47 -10.57
N LEU A 343 -8.76 11.06 -10.31
CA LEU A 343 -7.96 10.79 -9.11
C LEU A 343 -7.90 12.04 -8.23
N ILE A 344 -8.37 11.92 -6.99
CA ILE A 344 -8.33 12.98 -5.98
C ILE A 344 -7.26 12.58 -4.95
N ASP A 345 -6.10 13.21 -5.07
CA ASP A 345 -4.84 12.70 -4.50
C ASP A 345 -3.79 13.85 -4.37
N THR A 346 -2.49 13.52 -4.26
CA THR A 346 -1.39 14.51 -4.13
C THR A 346 -0.85 15.09 -5.46
N GLY A 347 -1.40 14.67 -6.61
CA GLY A 347 -1.13 15.26 -7.93
C GLY A 347 -0.77 14.23 -8.99
N ILE A 348 -0.05 14.66 -10.03
CA ILE A 348 0.67 13.74 -10.94
C ILE A 348 2.03 14.32 -11.39
N ASN A 349 3.03 13.46 -11.59
CA ASN A 349 4.22 13.77 -12.37
C ASN A 349 3.95 13.49 -13.86
N PRO A 350 3.61 14.50 -14.70
CA PRO A 350 3.17 14.27 -16.08
C PRO A 350 4.30 13.82 -17.02
N LEU A 351 5.57 13.90 -16.59
CA LEU A 351 6.74 13.50 -17.36
C LEU A 351 7.08 12.01 -17.21
N HIS A 352 6.39 11.29 -16.31
CA HIS A 352 6.68 9.88 -16.06
C HIS A 352 6.20 8.99 -17.24
N PRO A 353 6.98 7.98 -17.72
CA PRO A 353 6.63 7.16 -18.88
C PRO A 353 5.26 6.47 -18.81
N SER A 354 4.77 6.15 -17.61
CA SER A 354 3.42 5.60 -17.38
C SER A 354 2.27 6.53 -17.82
N PHE A 355 2.54 7.81 -18.09
CA PHE A 355 1.53 8.81 -18.45
C PHE A 355 1.82 9.50 -19.78
N MET A 356 2.85 9.08 -20.53
CA MET A 356 3.13 9.58 -21.87
C MET A 356 1.98 9.23 -22.84
N SER A 357 1.77 10.08 -23.85
CA SER A 357 0.83 9.78 -24.92
C SER A 357 1.39 8.68 -25.83
N GLN A 358 0.61 7.62 -26.10
CA GLN A 358 1.03 6.50 -26.95
C GLN A 358 0.85 6.77 -28.47
N SER A 359 0.31 7.93 -28.88
CA SER A 359 0.12 8.25 -30.30
C SER A 359 1.18 9.22 -30.83
N SER A 360 2.07 8.69 -31.68
CA SER A 360 2.77 9.46 -32.71
C SER A 360 2.02 9.48 -34.06
N SER A 361 0.76 9.01 -34.08
CA SER A 361 -0.13 9.07 -35.25
C SER A 361 -1.03 10.32 -35.22
N ASP A 362 -1.37 10.81 -36.41
CA ASP A 362 -1.91 12.15 -36.67
C ASP A 362 -3.14 12.60 -35.87
N ASN A 363 -3.25 13.93 -35.75
CA ASN A 363 -4.49 14.62 -35.44
C ASN A 363 -5.66 14.10 -36.29
N SER A 364 -6.70 13.52 -35.67
CA SER A 364 -8.14 13.62 -36.04
C SER A 364 -9.03 12.46 -35.57
N LYS A 365 -8.52 11.37 -34.99
CA LYS A 365 -9.33 10.19 -34.63
C LYS A 365 -9.28 9.75 -33.16
N ALA A 366 -9.70 10.64 -32.27
CA ALA A 366 -10.38 10.19 -31.05
C ALA A 366 -11.78 9.71 -31.44
N THR A 367 -11.93 8.41 -31.74
CA THR A 367 -13.17 7.84 -32.33
C THR A 367 -14.39 7.82 -31.41
N HIS A 368 -14.23 8.15 -30.13
CA HIS A 368 -15.32 8.47 -29.22
C HIS A 368 -15.18 9.91 -28.69
N PRO A 369 -16.21 10.76 -28.86
CA PRO A 369 -16.27 12.05 -28.17
C PRO A 369 -16.36 11.77 -26.66
N THR A 370 -15.28 12.04 -25.93
CA THR A 370 -15.31 11.94 -24.47
C THR A 370 -16.25 12.99 -23.92
N LYS A 371 -17.21 12.57 -23.07
CA LYS A 371 -18.09 13.47 -22.30
C LYS A 371 -17.34 14.47 -21.42
N TYR A 372 -16.06 14.17 -21.14
CA TYR A 372 -15.16 14.93 -20.29
C TYR A 372 -14.86 16.33 -20.86
N LYS A 373 -14.93 17.34 -19.99
CA LYS A 373 -14.77 18.78 -20.32
C LYS A 373 -13.76 19.51 -19.43
N GLY A 374 -13.13 18.79 -18.51
CA GLY A 374 -12.23 19.39 -17.53
C GLY A 374 -11.01 20.08 -18.15
N LYS A 375 -10.54 21.12 -17.46
CA LYS A 375 -9.43 21.97 -17.90
C LYS A 375 -8.07 21.36 -17.54
N CYS A 376 -7.04 21.77 -18.27
CA CYS A 376 -5.65 21.58 -17.87
C CYS A 376 -5.14 22.87 -17.21
N ALA A 377 -4.97 22.85 -15.89
CA ALA A 377 -4.34 23.94 -15.16
C ALA A 377 -2.82 23.91 -15.40
N ILE A 378 -2.24 25.06 -15.73
CA ILE A 378 -0.81 25.25 -15.99
C ILE A 378 -0.18 25.85 -14.73
N GLY A 379 1.04 25.44 -14.40
CA GLY A 379 1.79 26.02 -13.28
C GLY A 379 3.22 25.51 -13.20
N GLU A 380 3.86 25.72 -12.06
CA GLU A 380 5.23 25.25 -11.82
C GLU A 380 5.33 23.72 -11.94
N GLN A 381 6.37 23.23 -12.62
CA GLN A 381 6.56 21.83 -13.04
C GLN A 381 5.39 21.21 -13.85
N PHE A 382 4.40 22.00 -14.28
CA PHE A 382 3.20 21.52 -14.97
C PHE A 382 2.92 22.34 -16.26
N PRO A 383 3.62 22.05 -17.37
CA PRO A 383 3.53 22.80 -18.61
C PRO A 383 2.19 22.56 -19.34
N PRO A 384 1.81 23.41 -20.32
CA PRO A 384 0.58 23.23 -21.12
C PRO A 384 0.48 21.88 -21.84
N THR A 385 1.62 21.24 -22.11
CA THR A 385 1.72 19.92 -22.76
C THR A 385 1.56 18.74 -21.80
N ALA A 386 1.35 18.98 -20.50
CA ALA A 386 1.18 17.92 -19.50
C ALA A 386 -0.11 17.12 -19.70
N CYS A 387 -1.20 17.77 -20.10
CA CYS A 387 -2.40 17.07 -20.58
C CYS A 387 -2.20 16.68 -22.05
N ASN A 388 -1.84 15.42 -22.26
CA ASN A 388 -1.29 14.88 -23.51
C ASN A 388 -2.22 13.86 -24.19
N GLY A 389 -3.47 13.75 -23.73
CA GLY A 389 -4.46 12.77 -24.21
C GLY A 389 -4.52 11.49 -23.37
N LYS A 390 -3.42 11.12 -22.69
CA LYS A 390 -3.43 10.12 -21.62
C LYS A 390 -3.92 10.77 -20.31
N ILE A 391 -3.28 11.87 -19.93
CA ILE A 391 -3.84 12.87 -19.02
C ILE A 391 -4.77 13.76 -19.85
N VAL A 392 -6.07 13.83 -19.49
CA VAL A 392 -7.07 14.66 -20.20
C VAL A 392 -7.42 15.96 -19.51
N GLY A 393 -7.20 16.05 -18.20
CA GLY A 393 -7.41 17.24 -17.40
C GLY A 393 -6.65 17.15 -16.09
N ALA A 394 -6.31 18.31 -15.52
CA ALA A 394 -5.49 18.40 -14.33
C ALA A 394 -5.79 19.70 -13.59
N GLN A 395 -6.13 19.60 -12.31
CA GLN A 395 -6.53 20.71 -11.45
C GLN A 395 -5.88 20.57 -10.06
N TYR A 396 -5.84 21.66 -9.29
CA TYR A 396 -5.38 21.65 -7.90
C TYR A 396 -6.26 22.53 -7.01
N PHE A 397 -6.39 22.13 -5.75
CA PHE A 397 -7.26 22.70 -4.74
C PHE A 397 -6.44 22.88 -3.46
N ALA A 398 -6.27 24.14 -3.04
CA ALA A 398 -5.43 24.53 -1.91
C ALA A 398 -6.04 25.70 -1.11
N ARG A 399 -7.30 26.04 -1.35
CA ARG A 399 -7.88 27.30 -0.86
C ARG A 399 -8.09 27.29 0.65
N ALA A 400 -8.35 26.13 1.24
CA ALA A 400 -8.40 25.97 2.69
C ALA A 400 -6.99 25.84 3.28
N ALA A 401 -6.08 25.10 2.63
CA ALA A 401 -4.68 24.99 3.07
C ALA A 401 -3.94 26.36 3.09
N VAL A 402 -4.17 27.21 2.09
CA VAL A 402 -3.68 28.60 2.04
C VAL A 402 -4.33 29.45 3.14
N ALA A 403 -5.64 29.30 3.38
CA ALA A 403 -6.33 30.05 4.43
C ALA A 403 -5.93 29.61 5.86
N ALA A 404 -5.49 28.37 6.04
CA ALA A 404 -4.92 27.85 7.29
C ALA A 404 -3.45 28.25 7.51
N GLY A 405 -2.74 28.67 6.45
CA GLY A 405 -1.33 29.04 6.49
C GLY A 405 -0.34 27.87 6.40
N GLU A 406 -0.82 26.66 6.09
CA GLU A 406 0.03 25.46 5.97
C GLU A 406 0.63 25.28 4.56
N PHE A 407 -0.03 25.82 3.52
CA PHE A 407 0.45 25.73 2.14
C PHE A 407 1.63 26.66 1.84
N ASN A 408 2.77 26.09 1.43
CA ASN A 408 3.95 26.79 0.95
C ASN A 408 4.18 26.46 -0.54
N ALA A 409 3.85 27.42 -1.42
CA ALA A 409 3.95 27.26 -2.88
C ALA A 409 5.31 26.74 -3.37
N THR A 410 6.41 27.04 -2.67
CA THR A 410 7.79 26.64 -3.00
C THR A 410 8.08 25.14 -2.80
N ARG A 411 7.24 24.45 -2.01
CA ARG A 411 7.36 23.00 -1.74
C ARG A 411 6.14 22.23 -2.23
N ASP A 412 4.96 22.80 -2.00
CA ASP A 412 3.68 22.18 -2.31
C ASP A 412 3.30 22.32 -3.79
N TYR A 413 3.91 23.26 -4.52
CA TYR A 413 3.62 23.65 -5.91
C TYR A 413 2.16 24.09 -6.13
N ALA A 414 1.98 25.35 -6.56
CA ALA A 414 0.69 25.90 -6.99
C ALA A 414 0.31 25.41 -8.41
N SER A 415 0.28 24.09 -8.59
CA SER A 415 -0.03 23.40 -9.84
C SER A 415 -0.49 21.96 -9.54
N PRO A 416 -1.02 21.21 -10.54
CA PRO A 416 -1.34 19.80 -10.40
C PRO A 416 -0.11 18.86 -10.27
N PHE A 417 1.12 19.39 -10.27
CA PHE A 417 2.35 18.59 -10.17
C PHE A 417 2.44 17.84 -8.85
N ASP A 418 2.87 16.58 -8.91
CA ASP A 418 3.05 15.73 -7.74
C ASP A 418 4.37 16.00 -7.01
N ALA A 419 4.26 16.63 -5.85
CA ALA A 419 5.37 16.95 -4.96
C ALA A 419 5.62 15.88 -3.89
N ASP A 420 4.80 14.83 -3.85
CA ASP A 420 4.72 13.88 -2.74
C ASP A 420 4.98 12.44 -3.23
N GLY A 421 4.41 12.07 -4.37
CA GLY A 421 4.60 10.81 -5.10
C GLY A 421 3.38 9.89 -5.08
N HIS A 422 2.50 10.01 -4.07
CA HIS A 422 1.36 9.12 -3.86
C HIS A 422 0.35 9.17 -5.02
N GLY A 423 0.00 10.37 -5.50
CA GLY A 423 -0.89 10.55 -6.65
C GLY A 423 -0.35 9.97 -7.96
N SER A 424 0.97 10.05 -8.18
CA SER A 424 1.62 9.34 -9.30
C SER A 424 1.55 7.82 -9.14
N HIS A 425 1.72 7.32 -7.91
CA HIS A 425 1.66 5.88 -7.62
C HIS A 425 0.25 5.31 -7.85
N THR A 426 -0.79 6.00 -7.38
CA THR A 426 -2.19 5.58 -7.53
C THR A 426 -2.66 5.70 -8.98
N ALA A 427 -2.32 6.79 -9.68
CA ALA A 427 -2.63 6.96 -11.09
C ALA A 427 -1.99 5.87 -11.98
N ALA A 428 -0.71 5.53 -11.72
CA ALA A 428 -0.02 4.48 -12.47
C ALA A 428 -0.59 3.08 -12.16
N THR A 429 -1.05 2.84 -10.92
CA THR A 429 -1.67 1.57 -10.53
C THR A 429 -3.05 1.36 -11.17
N ALA A 430 -3.85 2.44 -11.30
CA ALA A 430 -5.16 2.35 -11.96
C ALA A 430 -5.03 2.20 -13.47
N ALA A 431 -4.29 3.13 -14.10
CA ALA A 431 -4.28 3.32 -15.54
C ALA A 431 -2.91 3.77 -16.08
N GLY A 432 -1.80 3.37 -15.47
CA GLY A 432 -0.48 3.55 -16.10
C GLY A 432 -0.40 2.79 -17.44
N ASN A 433 0.31 3.37 -18.41
CA ASN A 433 0.64 2.71 -19.69
C ASN A 433 1.26 1.33 -19.45
N HIS A 434 1.07 0.42 -20.40
CA HIS A 434 1.58 -0.94 -20.34
C HIS A 434 3.10 -1.01 -20.65
N GLN A 435 3.74 -2.13 -20.29
CA GLN A 435 5.15 -2.46 -20.56
C GLN A 435 6.22 -1.43 -20.12
N ILE A 436 5.94 -0.60 -19.12
CA ILE A 436 6.88 0.44 -18.65
C ILE A 436 7.98 -0.16 -17.74
N PRO A 437 9.29 -0.09 -18.06
CA PRO A 437 10.34 -0.73 -17.25
C PRO A 437 10.56 -0.05 -15.89
N VAL A 438 10.46 -0.82 -14.81
CA VAL A 438 10.69 -0.38 -13.42
C VAL A 438 12.18 -0.37 -13.11
N MET A 439 12.84 0.70 -13.56
CA MET A 439 14.26 0.95 -13.34
C MET A 439 14.49 1.77 -12.07
N VAL A 440 15.07 1.14 -11.05
CA VAL A 440 15.34 1.75 -9.74
C VAL A 440 16.74 1.36 -9.30
N ASN A 441 17.57 2.34 -8.89
CA ASN A 441 18.99 2.11 -8.53
C ASN A 441 19.78 1.27 -9.56
N LYS A 442 19.51 1.49 -10.86
CA LYS A 442 20.08 0.76 -12.02
C LYS A 442 19.73 -0.74 -12.09
N PHE A 443 18.83 -1.24 -11.24
CA PHE A 443 18.25 -2.59 -11.32
C PHE A 443 16.88 -2.53 -12.01
N ASN A 444 16.52 -3.60 -12.72
CA ASN A 444 15.22 -3.75 -13.37
C ASN A 444 14.34 -4.69 -12.52
N TYR A 445 13.28 -4.16 -11.91
CA TYR A 445 12.34 -4.94 -11.09
C TYR A 445 11.20 -5.59 -11.90
N GLY A 446 11.24 -5.47 -13.23
CA GLY A 446 10.23 -5.91 -14.19
C GLY A 446 9.61 -4.73 -14.93
N TYR A 447 8.65 -5.00 -15.80
CA TYR A 447 7.84 -3.96 -16.46
C TYR A 447 6.64 -3.58 -15.58
N ALA A 448 5.88 -2.54 -15.88
CA ALA A 448 4.71 -2.07 -15.12
C ALA A 448 3.55 -1.72 -16.05
N SER A 449 2.36 -1.62 -15.47
CA SER A 449 1.09 -1.33 -16.13
C SER A 449 0.04 -1.02 -15.08
N GLY A 450 -0.89 -0.13 -15.37
CA GLY A 450 -2.17 -0.08 -14.65
C GLY A 450 -3.05 -1.25 -15.03
N MET A 451 -4.17 -1.42 -14.31
CA MET A 451 -5.18 -2.44 -14.67
C MET A 451 -5.90 -2.09 -15.98
N ALA A 452 -6.04 -0.80 -16.28
CA ALA A 452 -6.68 -0.28 -17.49
C ALA A 452 -5.76 0.68 -18.27
N PRO A 453 -4.78 0.18 -19.05
CA PRO A 453 -3.82 1.02 -19.78
C PRO A 453 -4.44 1.93 -20.84
N GLY A 454 -5.60 1.59 -21.39
CA GLY A 454 -6.36 2.42 -22.33
C GLY A 454 -7.27 3.46 -21.68
N ALA A 455 -7.51 3.39 -20.37
CA ALA A 455 -8.29 4.41 -19.66
C ALA A 455 -7.55 5.75 -19.60
N ARG A 456 -8.29 6.85 -19.71
CA ARG A 456 -7.74 8.21 -19.57
C ARG A 456 -7.85 8.67 -18.11
N ILE A 457 -6.95 9.54 -17.69
CA ILE A 457 -6.89 10.03 -16.31
C ILE A 457 -7.11 11.53 -16.22
N ALA A 458 -7.87 11.93 -15.20
CA ALA A 458 -8.13 13.32 -14.82
C ALA A 458 -7.67 13.52 -13.37
N ILE A 459 -6.87 14.54 -13.12
CA ILE A 459 -6.13 14.70 -11.86
C ILE A 459 -6.65 15.90 -11.07
N TYR A 460 -6.95 15.71 -9.79
CA TYR A 460 -7.52 16.72 -8.92
C TYR A 460 -6.72 16.73 -7.61
N LYS A 461 -5.63 17.49 -7.60
CA LYS A 461 -4.72 17.57 -6.47
C LYS A 461 -5.39 18.30 -5.30
N ALA A 462 -5.72 17.57 -4.23
CA ALA A 462 -6.38 18.12 -3.03
C ALA A 462 -5.61 17.83 -1.74
N LEU A 463 -4.53 17.05 -1.84
CA LEU A 463 -3.59 16.77 -0.75
C LEU A 463 -2.17 17.23 -1.13
N TYR A 464 -1.36 17.39 -0.11
CA TYR A 464 0.02 17.84 -0.09
C TYR A 464 0.79 17.05 1.00
N ALA A 465 2.08 17.31 1.22
CA ALA A 465 2.89 16.53 2.16
C ALA A 465 2.39 16.58 3.63
N PHE A 466 1.67 17.64 4.02
CA PHE A 466 1.02 17.75 5.34
C PHE A 466 -0.36 17.08 5.43
N GLY A 467 -0.83 16.45 4.35
CA GLY A 467 -2.21 15.96 4.20
C GLY A 467 -3.09 16.92 3.40
N GLY A 468 -4.35 17.10 3.78
CA GLY A 468 -5.27 17.97 3.04
C GLY A 468 -6.57 18.28 3.78
N TYR A 469 -7.29 19.28 3.26
CA TYR A 469 -8.48 19.84 3.89
C TYR A 469 -9.76 19.28 3.27
N MET A 470 -10.72 18.86 4.09
CA MET A 470 -11.99 18.28 3.62
C MET A 470 -12.73 19.18 2.62
N SER A 471 -12.63 20.50 2.77
CA SER A 471 -13.23 21.48 1.84
C SER A 471 -12.52 21.55 0.48
N ASP A 472 -11.20 21.41 0.42
CA ASP A 472 -10.46 21.31 -0.85
C ASP A 472 -10.73 19.94 -1.53
N VAL A 473 -10.88 18.86 -0.74
CA VAL A 473 -11.30 17.53 -1.24
C VAL A 473 -12.74 17.53 -1.76
N VAL A 474 -13.68 18.15 -1.07
CA VAL A 474 -15.09 18.29 -1.53
C VAL A 474 -15.16 19.10 -2.83
N ALA A 475 -14.42 20.21 -2.93
CA ALA A 475 -14.32 20.97 -4.17
C ALA A 475 -13.70 20.17 -5.33
N ALA A 476 -12.76 19.26 -5.03
CA ALA A 476 -12.19 18.34 -6.01
C ALA A 476 -13.19 17.27 -6.49
N VAL A 477 -14.09 16.78 -5.62
CA VAL A 477 -15.17 15.86 -6.03
C VAL A 477 -16.19 16.57 -6.92
N ASP A 478 -16.72 17.70 -6.48
CA ASP A 478 -17.72 18.50 -7.22
C ASP A 478 -17.22 18.85 -8.63
N GLN A 479 -16.02 19.43 -8.72
CA GLN A 479 -15.40 19.76 -10.01
C GLN A 479 -15.13 18.52 -10.88
N ALA A 480 -14.78 17.36 -10.30
CA ALA A 480 -14.58 16.14 -11.08
C ALA A 480 -15.89 15.56 -11.64
N VAL A 481 -17.01 15.72 -10.92
CA VAL A 481 -18.35 15.36 -11.38
C VAL A 481 -18.81 16.33 -12.47
N GLU A 482 -18.59 17.64 -12.33
CA GLU A 482 -18.86 18.65 -13.39
C GLU A 482 -18.01 18.38 -14.65
N ASP A 483 -16.71 18.14 -14.48
CA ASP A 483 -15.76 17.83 -15.55
C ASP A 483 -16.16 16.54 -16.30
N GLY A 484 -16.94 15.64 -15.67
CA GLY A 484 -17.61 14.52 -16.32
C GLY A 484 -16.85 13.20 -16.30
N VAL A 485 -16.13 12.89 -15.22
CA VAL A 485 -15.44 11.58 -15.04
C VAL A 485 -16.44 10.40 -14.98
N ASP A 486 -15.96 9.17 -15.08
CA ASP A 486 -16.75 7.93 -14.92
C ASP A 486 -16.58 7.29 -13.55
N ILE A 487 -15.37 7.36 -13.01
CA ILE A 487 -14.93 6.69 -11.79
C ILE A 487 -14.08 7.69 -11.00
N LEU A 488 -14.26 7.74 -9.68
CA LEU A 488 -13.41 8.46 -8.75
C LEU A 488 -12.58 7.48 -7.92
N ASN A 489 -11.26 7.64 -7.96
CA ASN A 489 -10.32 6.99 -7.06
C ASN A 489 -9.99 7.93 -5.91
N LEU A 490 -10.41 7.55 -4.69
CA LEU A 490 -10.08 8.22 -3.44
C LEU A 490 -9.17 7.30 -2.61
N SER A 491 -7.87 7.36 -2.87
CA SER A 491 -6.85 6.68 -2.05
C SER A 491 -6.61 7.40 -0.70
N ILE A 492 -7.67 8.04 -0.17
CA ILE A 492 -7.68 9.00 0.93
C ILE A 492 -8.94 8.80 1.78
N GLY A 493 -8.92 9.27 3.03
CA GLY A 493 -10.07 9.23 3.93
C GLY A 493 -9.92 10.18 5.12
N PRO A 494 -10.99 10.40 5.91
CA PRO A 494 -10.91 11.15 7.17
C PRO A 494 -9.97 10.45 8.17
N SER A 495 -9.25 11.22 8.98
CA SER A 495 -8.28 10.70 9.96
C SER A 495 -8.90 10.08 11.22
N LYS A 496 -10.23 10.13 11.34
CA LYS A 496 -11.03 9.50 12.40
C LYS A 496 -12.49 9.36 11.94
N VAL A 497 -13.32 8.65 12.72
CA VAL A 497 -14.78 8.69 12.54
C VAL A 497 -15.29 10.14 12.66
N PRO A 498 -16.10 10.64 11.72
CA PRO A 498 -16.67 11.98 11.77
C PRO A 498 -17.60 12.18 12.98
N SER A 499 -17.42 13.31 13.68
CA SER A 499 -18.29 13.72 14.79
C SER A 499 -19.61 14.30 14.26
N GLY A 500 -20.73 14.02 14.94
CA GLY A 500 -22.07 14.46 14.53
C GLY A 500 -23.15 13.36 14.68
N PRO A 501 -24.38 13.59 14.15
CA PRO A 501 -25.50 12.68 14.33
C PRO A 501 -25.31 11.32 13.63
N SER A 502 -24.52 11.27 12.56
CA SER A 502 -24.03 10.03 11.97
C SER A 502 -22.78 10.24 11.11
N ALA A 503 -21.90 9.25 11.10
CA ALA A 503 -20.76 9.16 10.18
C ALA A 503 -21.19 9.34 8.71
N PHE A 504 -22.36 8.81 8.32
CA PHE A 504 -22.89 8.87 6.95
C PHE A 504 -23.42 10.24 6.52
N LEU A 505 -23.54 11.23 7.43
CA LEU A 505 -24.16 12.53 7.16
C LEU A 505 -23.16 13.71 7.14
N ASN A 506 -21.86 13.43 7.21
CA ASN A 506 -20.86 14.50 7.04
C ASN A 506 -20.77 14.96 5.57
N LEU A 507 -20.21 16.16 5.37
CA LEU A 507 -20.21 16.84 4.07
C LEU A 507 -19.54 16.01 2.95
N LEU A 508 -18.41 15.36 3.23
CA LEU A 508 -17.73 14.52 2.24
C LEU A 508 -18.61 13.34 1.83
N GLU A 509 -19.18 12.61 2.79
CA GLU A 509 -20.01 11.44 2.49
C GLU A 509 -21.29 11.82 1.71
N MET A 510 -21.86 13.01 1.93
CA MET A 510 -22.96 13.55 1.11
C MET A 510 -22.51 13.94 -0.30
N GLU A 511 -21.32 14.50 -0.47
CA GLU A 511 -20.75 14.80 -1.79
C GLU A 511 -20.52 13.50 -2.59
N LEU A 512 -19.99 12.46 -1.95
CA LEU A 512 -19.85 11.13 -2.57
C LEU A 512 -21.20 10.48 -2.91
N LEU A 513 -22.28 10.79 -2.18
CA LEU A 513 -23.65 10.37 -2.54
C LEU A 513 -24.13 11.09 -3.80
N PHE A 514 -23.80 12.38 -3.95
CA PHE A 514 -24.17 13.15 -5.14
C PHE A 514 -23.34 12.76 -6.38
N ALA A 515 -22.07 12.42 -6.22
CA ALA A 515 -21.25 11.78 -7.27
C ALA A 515 -21.87 10.45 -7.74
N THR A 516 -22.20 9.54 -6.80
CA THR A 516 -22.87 8.27 -7.13
C THR A 516 -24.26 8.48 -7.76
N LYS A 517 -25.01 9.52 -7.35
CA LYS A 517 -26.28 9.94 -7.97
C LYS A 517 -26.11 10.47 -9.40
N ALA A 518 -24.99 11.13 -9.71
CA ALA A 518 -24.62 11.56 -11.06
C ALA A 518 -24.16 10.40 -11.96
N GLY A 519 -24.03 9.19 -11.42
CA GLY A 519 -23.62 7.98 -12.14
C GLY A 519 -22.11 7.73 -12.14
N VAL A 520 -21.35 8.50 -11.36
CA VAL A 520 -19.90 8.32 -11.15
C VAL A 520 -19.68 7.23 -10.10
N LEU A 521 -18.82 6.24 -10.36
CA LEU A 521 -18.48 5.24 -9.35
C LEU A 521 -17.42 5.78 -8.39
N VAL A 522 -17.74 5.84 -7.10
CA VAL A 522 -16.77 6.21 -6.05
C VAL A 522 -16.10 4.96 -5.48
N VAL A 523 -14.77 4.89 -5.60
CA VAL A 523 -13.91 3.83 -5.02
C VAL A 523 -12.98 4.47 -3.99
N GLN A 524 -12.94 3.94 -2.77
CA GLN A 524 -12.18 4.54 -1.66
C GLN A 524 -11.35 3.52 -0.86
N ALA A 525 -10.23 3.97 -0.30
CA ALA A 525 -9.44 3.19 0.65
C ALA A 525 -10.24 2.87 1.93
N ALA A 526 -10.19 1.61 2.40
CA ALA A 526 -10.85 1.23 3.67
C ALA A 526 -10.20 1.88 4.91
N GLY A 527 -8.90 2.22 4.81
CA GLY A 527 -8.07 2.73 5.90
C GLY A 527 -6.90 1.80 6.22
N ASN A 528 -5.88 2.33 6.89
CA ASN A 528 -4.67 1.59 7.30
C ASN A 528 -4.60 1.42 8.85
N GLY A 529 -5.75 1.36 9.52
CA GLY A 529 -5.89 1.28 10.98
C GLY A 529 -6.12 -0.13 11.54
N GLY A 530 -5.92 -1.17 10.73
CA GLY A 530 -6.03 -2.57 11.15
C GLY A 530 -4.86 -3.04 12.03
N PRO A 531 -4.94 -4.26 12.60
CA PRO A 531 -5.97 -5.28 12.36
C PRO A 531 -7.18 -5.19 13.31
N SER A 532 -7.29 -4.12 14.10
CA SER A 532 -8.39 -3.92 15.06
C SER A 532 -9.78 -3.91 14.39
N SER A 533 -10.76 -4.50 15.06
CA SER A 533 -12.18 -4.41 14.71
C SER A 533 -12.65 -2.94 14.63
N SER A 534 -13.61 -2.66 13.76
CA SER A 534 -14.26 -1.34 13.64
C SER A 534 -13.29 -0.19 13.35
N SER A 535 -12.25 -0.46 12.56
CA SER A 535 -11.18 0.50 12.19
C SER A 535 -11.37 1.13 10.81
N MET A 536 -12.54 0.94 10.18
CA MET A 536 -12.92 1.55 8.90
C MET A 536 -12.86 3.08 8.95
N LEU A 537 -12.44 3.69 7.83
CA LEU A 537 -12.47 5.14 7.58
C LEU A 537 -13.28 5.50 6.32
N SER A 538 -14.00 4.53 5.75
CA SER A 538 -14.84 4.70 4.56
C SER A 538 -16.16 3.97 4.80
N PHE A 539 -17.20 4.72 5.15
CA PHE A 539 -18.40 4.19 5.82
C PHE A 539 -19.55 3.99 4.83
N SER A 540 -19.77 4.94 3.91
CA SER A 540 -21.04 4.97 3.18
C SER A 540 -21.31 3.80 2.23
N PRO A 541 -22.57 3.32 2.14
CA PRO A 541 -22.94 2.21 1.24
C PRO A 541 -23.07 2.60 -0.25
N TRP A 542 -22.89 3.87 -0.59
CA TRP A 542 -22.73 4.36 -1.98
C TRP A 542 -21.27 4.50 -2.42
N VAL A 543 -20.32 4.19 -1.53
CA VAL A 543 -18.87 4.16 -1.80
C VAL A 543 -18.39 2.71 -1.77
N MET A 544 -17.53 2.34 -2.72
CA MET A 544 -16.90 1.03 -2.77
C MET A 544 -15.57 1.04 -2.00
N SER A 545 -15.58 0.58 -0.76
CA SER A 545 -14.41 0.61 0.14
C SER A 545 -13.51 -0.62 -0.05
N VAL A 546 -12.20 -0.39 -0.21
CA VAL A 546 -11.25 -1.43 -0.65
C VAL A 546 -10.22 -1.76 0.44
N ALA A 547 -10.15 -3.05 0.80
CA ALA A 547 -9.16 -3.65 1.68
C ALA A 547 -7.89 -4.09 0.92
N ALA A 548 -6.77 -4.15 1.64
CA ALA A 548 -5.46 -4.49 1.07
C ALA A 548 -5.08 -5.96 1.30
N SER A 549 -4.73 -6.67 0.22
CA SER A 549 -4.08 -7.98 0.29
C SER A 549 -2.57 -7.91 0.04
N ILE A 550 -1.87 -8.83 0.69
CA ILE A 550 -0.52 -9.28 0.34
C ILE A 550 -0.60 -10.21 -0.86
N THR A 551 0.26 -9.98 -1.87
CA THR A 551 0.49 -10.92 -2.99
C THR A 551 1.48 -12.01 -2.61
N ASP A 552 1.58 -13.06 -3.41
CA ASP A 552 2.58 -14.13 -3.27
C ASP A 552 4.02 -13.65 -3.54
N ARG A 553 4.20 -12.50 -4.20
CA ARG A 553 5.51 -11.87 -4.40
C ARG A 553 6.16 -11.42 -3.09
N LYS A 554 7.39 -11.87 -2.84
CA LYS A 554 8.26 -11.41 -1.74
C LYS A 554 9.67 -11.08 -2.23
N TYR A 555 10.39 -10.28 -1.44
CA TYR A 555 11.79 -9.91 -1.65
C TYR A 555 12.59 -10.31 -0.41
N ASN A 556 13.22 -11.48 -0.48
CA ASN A 556 14.01 -12.03 0.62
C ASN A 556 15.49 -11.67 0.39
N SER A 557 16.12 -11.04 1.38
CA SER A 557 17.59 -10.96 1.47
C SER A 557 18.09 -12.13 2.34
N SER A 558 19.38 -12.39 2.34
CA SER A 558 19.98 -13.42 3.20
C SER A 558 21.44 -13.12 3.49
N ILE A 559 21.93 -13.60 4.63
CA ILE A 559 23.32 -13.51 5.06
C ILE A 559 23.89 -14.88 5.34
N ARG A 560 25.08 -15.16 4.80
CA ARG A 560 25.85 -16.36 5.08
C ARG A 560 27.07 -16.01 5.93
N LEU A 561 27.24 -16.70 7.05
CA LEU A 561 28.30 -16.48 8.02
C LEU A 561 29.53 -17.35 7.73
N GLY A 562 30.70 -16.92 8.19
CA GLY A 562 31.97 -17.63 8.00
C GLY A 562 32.05 -19.00 8.70
N ASN A 563 31.14 -19.30 9.63
CA ASN A 563 30.97 -20.65 10.21
C ASN A 563 30.04 -21.57 9.40
N GLY A 564 29.51 -21.09 8.26
CA GLY A 564 28.61 -21.84 7.38
C GLY A 564 27.12 -21.67 7.67
N GLN A 565 26.72 -21.06 8.79
CA GLN A 565 25.32 -20.72 9.06
C GLN A 565 24.79 -19.71 8.03
N SER A 566 23.47 -19.71 7.81
CA SER A 566 22.80 -18.78 6.92
C SER A 566 21.46 -18.35 7.52
N PHE A 567 21.17 -17.06 7.48
CA PHE A 567 19.89 -16.50 7.95
C PHE A 567 19.17 -15.78 6.81
N THR A 568 17.86 -15.98 6.76
CA THR A 568 16.96 -15.25 5.83
C THR A 568 16.47 -13.98 6.50
N GLY A 569 16.32 -12.91 5.72
CA GLY A 569 15.74 -11.66 6.17
C GLY A 569 15.08 -10.91 5.00
N SER A 570 14.82 -9.62 5.20
CA SER A 570 14.21 -8.74 4.20
C SER A 570 15.22 -7.71 3.67
N GLY A 571 14.88 -7.01 2.58
CA GLY A 571 15.59 -5.82 2.11
C GLY A 571 15.95 -5.84 0.62
N LEU A 572 15.72 -4.71 -0.06
CA LEU A 572 15.91 -4.57 -1.51
C LEU A 572 17.28 -4.00 -1.85
N ALA A 573 18.32 -4.76 -1.51
CA ALA A 573 19.72 -4.34 -1.62
C ALA A 573 20.57 -5.30 -2.46
N PRO A 574 21.63 -4.81 -3.14
CA PRO A 574 22.58 -5.66 -3.85
C PRO A 574 23.32 -6.61 -2.90
N PRO A 575 23.90 -7.70 -3.42
CA PRO A 575 24.79 -8.56 -2.64
C PRO A 575 26.09 -7.83 -2.32
N THR A 576 26.82 -8.31 -1.32
CA THR A 576 28.24 -7.97 -1.16
C THR A 576 29.05 -8.41 -2.39
N VAL A 577 30.13 -7.69 -2.71
CA VAL A 577 30.88 -7.88 -3.96
C VAL A 577 31.52 -9.27 -4.04
N GLY A 578 31.08 -10.06 -5.02
CA GLY A 578 31.59 -11.41 -5.29
C GLY A 578 31.21 -12.44 -4.22
N GLU A 579 32.02 -13.49 -4.10
CA GLU A 579 31.85 -14.53 -3.06
C GLU A 579 32.72 -14.28 -1.82
N VAL A 580 33.23 -13.05 -1.67
CA VAL A 580 34.11 -12.64 -0.58
C VAL A 580 33.32 -12.55 0.73
N PHE A 581 33.91 -13.05 1.82
CA PHE A 581 33.42 -12.85 3.17
C PHE A 581 34.09 -11.62 3.80
N PHE A 582 33.29 -10.67 4.24
CA PHE A 582 33.70 -9.40 4.84
C PHE A 582 33.68 -9.53 6.37
N GLN A 583 34.58 -8.81 7.07
CA GLN A 583 34.55 -8.79 8.53
C GLN A 583 33.26 -8.14 9.05
N LEU A 584 32.68 -8.70 10.11
CA LEU A 584 31.61 -8.06 10.87
C LEU A 584 32.20 -7.12 11.93
N ALA A 585 31.48 -6.03 12.22
CA ALA A 585 31.74 -5.16 13.37
C ALA A 585 30.42 -4.60 13.90
N ALA A 586 30.15 -4.70 15.20
CA ALA A 586 29.02 -4.01 15.82
C ALA A 586 29.29 -2.50 15.87
N ALA A 587 28.27 -1.67 15.62
CA ALA A 587 28.43 -0.21 15.60
C ALA A 587 29.08 0.35 16.89
N THR A 588 28.68 -0.19 18.05
CA THR A 588 29.25 0.10 19.38
C THR A 588 30.75 -0.19 19.50
N ASP A 589 31.27 -1.22 18.81
CA ASP A 589 32.69 -1.61 18.86
C ASP A 589 33.59 -0.78 17.93
N VAL A 590 33.01 0.02 17.04
CA VAL A 590 33.70 0.88 16.06
C VAL A 590 33.39 2.37 16.22
N GLY A 591 32.70 2.71 17.31
CA GLY A 591 32.29 4.06 17.64
C GLY A 591 33.31 4.90 18.40
N GLN A 592 33.06 6.20 18.44
CA GLN A 592 33.68 7.12 19.38
C GLN A 592 33.07 6.93 20.78
N THR A 593 33.90 6.70 21.80
CA THR A 593 33.45 6.24 23.14
C THR A 593 32.73 7.28 24.00
N ASN A 594 32.54 8.50 23.50
CA ASN A 594 32.13 9.66 24.30
C ASN A 594 30.78 10.26 23.84
N SER A 595 30.10 9.68 22.86
CA SER A 595 28.85 10.22 22.27
C SER A 595 27.59 9.71 22.96
N THR A 596 27.50 9.83 24.29
CA THR A 596 26.33 9.41 25.08
C THR A 596 25.34 10.55 25.35
N ASP A 597 25.41 11.64 24.58
CA ASP A 597 24.76 12.93 24.87
C ASP A 597 23.98 13.44 23.64
N GLY A 598 23.06 12.61 23.15
CA GLY A 598 22.25 12.86 21.96
C GLY A 598 21.06 11.90 21.82
N LEU A 599 20.06 12.28 21.02
CA LEU A 599 18.83 11.50 20.82
C LEU A 599 19.06 10.20 20.03
N LEU A 600 20.09 10.18 19.18
CA LEU A 600 20.42 9.07 18.30
C LEU A 600 21.54 8.22 18.90
N THR A 601 21.32 6.92 19.01
CA THR A 601 22.36 5.98 19.45
C THR A 601 23.30 5.64 18.30
N ILE A 602 24.55 5.23 18.59
CA ILE A 602 25.42 4.73 17.50
C ILE A 602 24.92 3.39 16.95
N ASP A 603 24.26 2.59 17.78
CA ASP A 603 23.62 1.32 17.44
C ASP A 603 22.62 1.45 16.28
N SER A 604 21.88 2.56 16.19
CA SER A 604 20.94 2.83 15.10
C SER A 604 21.61 3.27 13.80
N CYS A 605 22.93 3.50 13.80
CA CYS A 605 23.77 3.79 12.63
C CYS A 605 23.38 5.05 11.82
N GLN A 606 22.80 6.07 12.46
CA GLN A 606 22.20 7.23 11.77
C GLN A 606 23.14 8.41 11.46
N SER A 607 24.24 8.60 12.21
CA SER A 607 25.23 9.67 11.96
C SER A 607 26.59 9.08 11.57
N SER A 608 27.22 9.70 10.56
CA SER A 608 28.54 9.33 10.06
C SER A 608 29.69 9.82 10.94
N GLU A 609 29.46 10.83 11.79
CA GLU A 609 30.48 11.41 12.67
C GLU A 609 30.83 10.46 13.83
N LEU A 610 29.87 9.65 14.28
CA LEU A 610 30.03 8.75 15.43
C LEU A 610 31.02 7.59 15.17
N PHE A 611 31.36 7.33 13.90
CA PHE A 611 32.15 6.18 13.47
C PHE A 611 33.65 6.46 13.31
N ILE A 612 34.49 5.61 13.89
CA ILE A 612 35.94 5.62 13.64
C ILE A 612 36.20 4.94 12.29
N ARG A 613 36.29 5.72 11.21
CA ARG A 613 36.40 5.23 9.81
C ARG A 613 37.40 4.08 9.61
N SER A 614 38.58 4.14 10.24
CA SER A 614 39.61 3.09 10.14
C SER A 614 39.24 1.74 10.76
N LEU A 615 38.19 1.68 11.58
CA LEU A 615 37.64 0.44 12.13
C LEU A 615 36.45 -0.08 11.31
N VAL A 616 35.81 0.78 10.51
CA VAL A 616 34.61 0.46 9.70
C VAL A 616 34.93 0.13 8.24
N GLN A 617 35.97 0.75 7.67
CA GLN A 617 36.24 0.69 6.25
C GLN A 617 36.39 -0.77 5.74
N GLY A 618 35.60 -1.13 4.74
CA GLY A 618 35.58 -2.49 4.17
C GLY A 618 34.92 -3.57 5.03
N LYS A 619 34.13 -3.21 6.06
CA LYS A 619 33.42 -4.16 6.93
C LYS A 619 31.91 -4.12 6.73
N LEU A 620 31.23 -5.18 7.16
CA LEU A 620 29.78 -5.18 7.37
C LEU A 620 29.49 -4.71 8.80
N VAL A 621 28.76 -3.60 8.94
CA VAL A 621 28.39 -3.08 10.27
C VAL A 621 27.09 -3.73 10.75
N ILE A 622 27.07 -4.22 11.99
CA ILE A 622 25.84 -4.65 12.66
C ILE A 622 25.23 -3.43 13.34
N CYS A 623 24.01 -3.12 12.94
CA CYS A 623 23.16 -2.05 13.45
C CYS A 623 21.92 -2.65 14.12
N THR A 624 21.26 -1.88 14.98
CA THR A 624 20.14 -2.31 15.81
C THR A 624 18.92 -1.43 15.53
N TYR A 625 17.78 -2.05 15.22
CA TYR A 625 16.50 -1.36 15.14
C TYR A 625 16.06 -0.97 16.56
N THR A 626 15.90 0.32 16.78
CA THR A 626 15.76 0.95 18.11
C THR A 626 14.64 2.01 18.07
N PHE A 627 14.24 2.54 19.23
CA PHE A 627 13.07 3.42 19.38
C PHE A 627 13.14 4.72 18.56
N ASP A 628 14.33 5.16 18.16
CA ASP A 628 14.50 6.34 17.31
C ASP A 628 13.94 6.17 15.88
N PHE A 629 13.69 4.92 15.43
CA PHE A 629 12.90 4.59 14.23
C PHE A 629 11.40 4.90 14.34
N ASP A 630 10.91 5.32 15.52
CA ASP A 630 9.60 5.95 15.66
C ASP A 630 9.61 7.47 15.45
N SER A 631 10.77 8.07 15.19
CA SER A 631 10.92 9.47 14.79
C SER A 631 11.20 9.64 13.29
N GLU A 632 10.81 10.78 12.73
CA GLU A 632 11.09 11.17 11.33
C GLU A 632 12.58 11.44 11.04
N ALA A 633 13.42 11.47 12.08
CA ALA A 633 14.85 11.79 11.96
C ALA A 633 15.74 10.60 11.58
N THR A 634 15.19 9.37 11.53
CA THR A 634 15.98 8.15 11.31
C THR A 634 15.39 7.25 10.23
N SER A 635 16.24 6.52 9.51
CA SER A 635 15.77 5.57 8.51
C SER A 635 16.81 4.52 8.08
N ILE A 636 16.35 3.52 7.34
CA ILE A 636 17.21 2.54 6.67
C ILE A 636 18.00 3.18 5.49
N ALA A 637 17.44 4.19 4.84
CA ALA A 637 18.14 4.96 3.80
C ALA A 637 19.29 5.79 4.40
N THR A 638 19.08 6.38 5.58
CA THR A 638 20.08 7.14 6.36
C THR A 638 21.21 6.24 6.83
N ILE A 639 20.93 4.98 7.22
CA ILE A 639 21.99 3.98 7.46
C ILE A 639 22.77 3.72 6.16
N ALA A 640 22.10 3.49 5.04
CA ALA A 640 22.80 3.20 3.78
C ALA A 640 23.73 4.34 3.33
N ASP A 641 23.28 5.60 3.45
CA ASP A 641 24.09 6.79 3.21
C ASP A 641 25.24 6.93 4.23
N THR A 642 24.98 6.75 5.52
CA THR A 642 26.02 6.74 6.57
C THR A 642 27.09 5.67 6.28
N MET A 643 26.68 4.45 5.94
CA MET A 643 27.55 3.32 5.61
C MET A 643 28.39 3.59 4.36
N HIS A 644 27.81 4.27 3.36
CA HIS A 644 28.55 4.75 2.19
C HIS A 644 29.61 5.80 2.59
N LYS A 645 29.23 6.82 3.37
CA LYS A 645 30.11 7.92 3.84
C LYS A 645 31.28 7.46 4.70
N VAL A 646 31.12 6.41 5.50
CA VAL A 646 32.20 5.83 6.34
C VAL A 646 33.02 4.75 5.61
N GLY A 647 32.63 4.36 4.40
CA GLY A 647 33.34 3.37 3.59
C GLY A 647 33.11 1.91 3.99
N ALA A 648 31.96 1.59 4.60
CA ALA A 648 31.58 0.22 4.91
C ALA A 648 31.32 -0.60 3.63
N ALA A 649 31.44 -1.93 3.72
CA ALA A 649 31.07 -2.86 2.65
C ALA A 649 29.56 -3.12 2.58
N GLY A 650 28.80 -2.69 3.59
CA GLY A 650 27.38 -2.94 3.77
C GLY A 650 26.99 -2.93 5.25
N PHE A 651 25.73 -3.24 5.55
CA PHE A 651 25.25 -3.33 6.93
C PHE A 651 24.21 -4.44 7.14
N ILE A 652 23.99 -4.75 8.41
CA ILE A 652 23.05 -5.77 8.89
C ILE A 652 22.18 -5.11 9.95
N LEU A 653 20.88 -5.00 9.71
CA LEU A 653 19.94 -4.44 10.68
C LEU A 653 19.31 -5.58 11.48
N THR A 654 19.56 -5.62 12.79
CA THR A 654 19.02 -6.61 13.74
C THR A 654 17.88 -6.03 14.55
N MET A 655 16.95 -6.87 14.99
CA MET A 655 15.92 -6.45 15.96
C MET A 655 16.49 -6.41 17.38
N ASN A 656 16.18 -5.37 18.15
CA ASN A 656 16.40 -5.37 19.59
C ASN A 656 15.34 -6.29 20.27
N PRO A 657 15.72 -7.31 21.06
CA PRO A 657 14.79 -8.20 21.75
C PRO A 657 13.88 -7.52 22.79
N GLU A 658 14.13 -6.26 23.15
CA GLU A 658 13.23 -5.46 24.00
C GLU A 658 12.01 -4.90 23.24
N PHE A 659 11.93 -5.08 21.91
CA PHE A 659 10.90 -4.47 21.04
C PHE A 659 10.12 -5.52 20.22
N ASP A 660 8.83 -5.68 20.54
CA ASP A 660 7.89 -6.61 19.89
C ASP A 660 7.30 -6.02 18.57
N SER A 661 8.13 -5.37 17.74
CA SER A 661 7.67 -4.66 16.54
C SER A 661 7.50 -5.60 15.34
N GLU A 662 6.27 -6.04 15.06
CA GLU A 662 5.94 -6.96 13.94
C GLU A 662 6.39 -6.48 12.54
N GLN A 663 6.61 -5.17 12.34
CA GLN A 663 7.02 -4.60 11.06
C GLN A 663 8.10 -3.52 11.21
N ILE A 664 9.20 -3.69 10.46
CA ILE A 664 10.30 -2.74 10.37
C ILE A 664 9.97 -1.69 9.30
N LYS A 665 9.94 -0.42 9.70
CA LYS A 665 9.69 0.72 8.80
C LYS A 665 10.77 0.80 7.72
N GLY A 666 10.37 1.16 6.50
CA GLY A 666 11.31 1.32 5.37
C GLY A 666 11.91 0.02 4.81
N ALA A 667 11.45 -1.17 5.23
CA ALA A 667 11.96 -2.44 4.70
C ALA A 667 11.72 -2.67 3.18
N THR A 668 10.82 -1.88 2.56
CA THR A 668 10.58 -1.84 1.11
C THR A 668 11.41 -0.79 0.36
N VAL A 669 12.27 -0.03 1.03
CA VAL A 669 13.17 0.94 0.39
C VAL A 669 14.28 0.19 -0.36
N THR A 670 14.54 0.59 -1.61
CA THR A 670 15.65 0.04 -2.40
C THR A 670 16.96 0.75 -2.07
N LEU A 671 18.03 -0.02 -1.85
CA LEU A 671 19.32 0.52 -1.40
C LEU A 671 20.42 0.27 -2.43
N GLN A 672 21.38 1.19 -2.52
CA GLN A 672 22.60 1.02 -3.34
C GLN A 672 23.73 0.32 -2.59
N VAL A 673 23.66 0.29 -1.25
CA VAL A 673 24.62 -0.36 -0.35
C VAL A 673 24.11 -1.76 0.04
N PRO A 674 24.95 -2.81 0.08
CA PRO A 674 24.54 -4.15 0.51
C PRO A 674 23.94 -4.18 1.91
N CYS A 675 22.78 -4.81 2.04
CA CYS A 675 21.98 -4.80 3.27
C CYS A 675 21.18 -6.09 3.45
N VAL A 676 21.03 -6.51 4.71
CA VAL A 676 20.03 -7.49 5.14
C VAL A 676 19.35 -6.98 6.42
N ILE A 677 18.04 -7.14 6.49
CA ILE A 677 17.22 -6.81 7.65
C ILE A 677 16.78 -8.13 8.28
N LEU A 678 17.31 -8.47 9.46
CA LEU A 678 16.95 -9.68 10.19
C LEU A 678 15.69 -9.43 11.03
N ASN A 679 14.54 -9.45 10.37
CA ASN A 679 13.21 -9.29 10.97
C ASN A 679 12.72 -10.53 11.75
N ASN A 680 13.64 -11.20 12.45
CA ASN A 680 13.38 -12.27 13.41
C ASN A 680 14.39 -12.14 14.56
N ILE A 681 13.90 -12.18 15.80
CA ILE A 681 14.69 -12.15 17.03
C ILE A 681 15.63 -13.36 17.14
N GLU A 682 15.22 -14.55 16.67
CA GLU A 682 16.05 -15.77 16.66
C GLU A 682 17.30 -15.58 15.79
N ALA A 683 17.10 -15.11 14.55
CA ALA A 683 18.18 -14.85 13.60
C ALA A 683 19.09 -13.68 14.05
N SER A 684 18.50 -12.64 14.64
CA SER A 684 19.24 -11.53 15.24
C SER A 684 20.11 -12.01 16.41
N SER A 685 19.56 -12.83 17.31
CA SER A 685 20.27 -13.36 18.48
C SER A 685 21.41 -14.28 18.07
N ALA A 686 21.17 -15.22 17.14
CA ALA A 686 22.20 -16.12 16.64
C ALA A 686 23.34 -15.39 15.90
N LEU A 687 23.05 -14.27 15.22
CA LEU A 687 24.08 -13.39 14.67
C LEU A 687 24.90 -12.72 15.77
N TRP A 688 24.25 -12.19 16.82
CA TRP A 688 24.93 -11.55 17.96
C TRP A 688 25.79 -12.53 18.77
N GLU A 689 25.36 -13.78 18.94
CA GLU A 689 26.16 -14.87 19.51
C GLU A 689 27.40 -15.15 18.65
N TYR A 690 27.22 -15.36 17.33
CA TYR A 690 28.34 -15.59 16.41
C TYR A 690 29.34 -14.43 16.41
N TYR A 691 28.85 -13.18 16.39
CA TYR A 691 29.68 -11.98 16.43
C TYR A 691 30.51 -11.90 17.72
N ASN A 692 29.87 -12.04 18.88
CA ASN A 692 30.56 -11.93 20.16
C ASN A 692 31.56 -13.07 20.40
N ALA A 693 31.21 -14.32 20.03
CA ALA A 693 32.13 -15.46 20.10
C ALA A 693 33.39 -15.31 19.22
N ASN A 694 33.32 -14.46 18.18
CA ASN A 694 34.41 -14.21 17.23
C ASN A 694 34.98 -12.77 17.29
N THR A 695 34.73 -12.05 18.39
CA THR A 695 35.27 -10.70 18.64
C THR A 695 36.28 -10.75 19.78
N ILE A 696 37.53 -10.38 19.51
CA ILE A 696 38.59 -10.30 20.52
C ILE A 696 38.37 -9.03 21.33
N ARG A 697 38.02 -9.18 22.61
CA ARG A 697 37.82 -8.07 23.55
C ARG A 697 39.02 -7.94 24.49
N SER A 698 39.33 -6.70 24.85
CA SER A 698 40.33 -6.36 25.88
C SER A 698 39.74 -6.54 27.29
N ARG A 699 40.58 -6.40 28.34
CA ARG A 699 40.13 -6.49 29.75
C ARG A 699 39.06 -5.45 30.14
N THR A 700 38.90 -4.37 29.36
CA THR A 700 37.86 -3.34 29.55
C THR A 700 36.67 -3.52 28.60
N GLY A 701 36.49 -4.71 28.00
CA GLY A 701 35.36 -5.03 27.11
C GLY A 701 35.49 -4.51 25.67
N ARG A 702 36.24 -3.41 25.45
CA ARG A 702 36.50 -2.83 24.12
C ARG A 702 37.07 -3.86 23.15
N ALA A 703 36.49 -3.97 21.96
CA ALA A 703 37.01 -4.78 20.87
C ALA A 703 38.40 -4.32 20.39
N ILE A 704 39.27 -5.29 20.14
CA ILE A 704 40.65 -5.12 19.63
C ILE A 704 40.95 -6.00 18.41
N GLY A 705 40.00 -6.83 17.97
CA GLY A 705 40.12 -7.63 16.76
C GLY A 705 38.82 -8.31 16.36
N PHE A 706 38.51 -8.29 15.06
CA PHE A 706 37.24 -8.77 14.51
C PHE A 706 37.52 -10.01 13.65
N ARG A 707 37.06 -11.20 14.08
CA ARG A 707 37.20 -12.47 13.33
C ARG A 707 35.89 -12.98 12.75
N ALA A 708 34.76 -12.49 13.26
CA ALA A 708 33.45 -12.74 12.67
C ALA A 708 33.43 -12.25 11.21
N THR A 709 32.90 -13.06 10.30
CA THR A 709 32.79 -12.71 8.87
C THR A 709 31.46 -13.16 8.27
N ALA A 710 31.00 -12.47 7.22
CA ALA A 710 29.80 -12.84 6.48
C ALA A 710 29.81 -12.31 5.04
N ARG A 711 28.87 -12.80 4.21
CA ARG A 711 28.49 -12.17 2.93
C ARG A 711 26.97 -12.07 2.80
N ILE A 712 26.49 -11.00 2.17
CA ILE A 712 25.07 -10.71 1.92
C ILE A 712 24.72 -11.17 0.50
N LEU A 713 23.56 -11.81 0.34
CA LEU A 713 23.02 -12.28 -0.95
C LEU A 713 22.12 -11.20 -1.59
N ASP A 714 21.74 -11.37 -2.86
CA ASP A 714 20.99 -10.35 -3.61
C ASP A 714 19.50 -10.35 -3.21
N GLY A 715 19.07 -9.34 -2.45
CA GLY A 715 17.68 -9.19 -2.00
C GLY A 715 16.74 -8.57 -3.03
N ARG A 716 17.23 -8.19 -4.22
CA ARG A 716 16.44 -7.48 -5.25
C ARG A 716 15.64 -8.43 -6.15
N GLN A 717 15.90 -9.74 -6.08
CA GLN A 717 15.17 -10.73 -6.88
C GLN A 717 13.85 -11.10 -6.19
N ALA A 718 12.76 -11.03 -6.97
CA ALA A 718 11.43 -11.40 -6.50
C ALA A 718 11.25 -12.91 -6.49
N ILE A 719 10.84 -13.47 -5.34
CA ILE A 719 10.32 -14.83 -5.22
C ILE A 719 8.78 -14.81 -5.16
N TYR A 720 8.16 -15.93 -5.52
CA TYR A 720 6.70 -16.07 -5.63
C TYR A 720 6.29 -17.31 -4.83
N THR A 721 5.43 -17.15 -3.83
CA THR A 721 5.11 -18.22 -2.86
C THR A 721 3.92 -19.10 -3.27
N GLY A 722 3.09 -18.67 -4.21
CA GLY A 722 1.77 -19.28 -4.48
C GLY A 722 0.77 -19.23 -3.31
N GLN A 723 1.09 -18.56 -2.20
CA GLN A 723 0.30 -18.53 -0.97
C GLN A 723 -0.29 -17.13 -0.76
N ALA A 724 -1.29 -16.80 -1.58
CA ALA A 724 -1.94 -15.49 -1.62
C ALA A 724 -3.30 -15.56 -2.35
N PRO A 725 -4.20 -14.57 -2.18
CA PRO A 725 -4.07 -13.38 -1.31
C PRO A 725 -4.22 -13.68 0.19
N ILE A 726 -3.56 -12.86 1.01
CA ILE A 726 -3.71 -12.80 2.47
C ILE A 726 -4.07 -11.36 2.86
N VAL A 727 -5.05 -11.15 3.74
CA VAL A 727 -5.43 -9.79 4.21
C VAL A 727 -4.28 -9.20 5.03
N ALA A 728 -3.78 -8.03 4.60
CA ALA A 728 -2.64 -7.38 5.23
C ALA A 728 -2.99 -6.83 6.62
N SER A 729 -2.10 -6.96 7.60
CA SER A 729 -2.34 -6.58 9.00
C SER A 729 -2.94 -5.18 9.14
N TYR A 730 -2.29 -4.18 8.54
CA TYR A 730 -2.70 -2.77 8.56
C TYR A 730 -4.04 -2.47 7.89
N SER A 731 -4.57 -3.33 7.02
CA SER A 731 -5.85 -3.04 6.34
C SER A 731 -6.95 -2.87 7.37
N SER A 732 -7.67 -1.75 7.36
CA SER A 732 -8.80 -1.51 8.26
C SER A 732 -9.88 -2.60 8.12
N ARG A 733 -10.56 -2.90 9.22
CA ARG A 733 -11.53 -4.00 9.36
C ARG A 733 -12.90 -3.47 9.79
N GLY A 734 -13.95 -4.18 9.35
CA GLY A 734 -15.31 -3.99 9.85
C GLY A 734 -15.48 -4.48 11.31
N PRO A 735 -16.73 -4.50 11.84
CA PRO A 735 -17.96 -4.01 11.22
C PRO A 735 -17.91 -2.51 10.91
N ASP A 736 -18.81 -2.06 10.05
CA ASP A 736 -19.03 -0.64 9.79
C ASP A 736 -19.66 0.07 11.00
N VAL A 737 -19.43 1.36 11.16
CA VAL A 737 -19.91 2.16 12.30
C VAL A 737 -20.67 3.40 11.85
N TYR A 738 -21.81 3.67 12.49
CA TYR A 738 -22.68 4.78 12.08
C TYR A 738 -22.49 6.07 12.88
N ASN A 739 -21.68 6.09 13.93
CA ASN A 739 -21.35 7.30 14.71
C ASN A 739 -19.99 7.21 15.44
N GLU A 740 -19.57 8.29 16.10
CA GLU A 740 -18.29 8.37 16.81
C GLU A 740 -18.21 7.55 18.10
N HIS A 741 -19.32 6.96 18.56
CA HIS A 741 -19.34 5.98 19.67
C HIS A 741 -19.01 4.55 19.20
N LEU A 742 -18.71 4.36 17.91
CA LEU A 742 -18.41 3.07 17.26
C LEU A 742 -19.60 2.10 17.25
N GLU A 743 -20.82 2.61 17.30
CA GLU A 743 -22.03 1.78 17.21
C GLU A 743 -22.20 1.21 15.79
N THR A 744 -22.51 -0.09 15.70
CA THR A 744 -22.29 -0.86 14.47
C THR A 744 -23.50 -0.86 13.51
N ALA A 745 -23.22 -0.69 12.22
CA ALA A 745 -24.23 -0.50 11.18
C ALA A 745 -24.71 -1.81 10.52
N ASP A 746 -25.92 -1.78 9.98
CA ASP A 746 -26.55 -2.83 9.14
C ASP A 746 -25.93 -2.87 7.71
N VAL A 747 -24.61 -2.60 7.57
CA VAL A 747 -23.85 -2.50 6.31
C VAL A 747 -22.60 -3.37 6.38
N LEU A 748 -22.19 -3.97 5.26
CA LEU A 748 -20.92 -4.70 5.18
C LEU A 748 -19.80 -3.75 4.70
N LYS A 749 -18.79 -3.59 5.55
CA LYS A 749 -17.49 -3.00 5.19
C LYS A 749 -16.35 -3.92 5.64
N PRO A 750 -15.22 -3.97 4.91
CA PRO A 750 -14.98 -3.37 3.58
C PRO A 750 -15.90 -3.99 2.50
N ASN A 751 -15.93 -3.43 1.28
CA ASN A 751 -16.74 -3.98 0.19
C ASN A 751 -16.00 -5.12 -0.54
N ILE A 752 -14.71 -4.96 -0.79
CA ILE A 752 -13.88 -5.93 -1.51
C ILE A 752 -12.42 -5.83 -1.05
N MET A 753 -11.59 -6.82 -1.42
CA MET A 753 -10.14 -6.79 -1.25
C MET A 753 -9.39 -6.83 -2.59
N ALA A 754 -8.29 -6.09 -2.68
CA ALA A 754 -7.40 -6.05 -3.85
C ALA A 754 -5.91 -5.96 -3.44
N PRO A 755 -4.95 -6.25 -4.34
CA PRO A 755 -3.52 -6.16 -4.05
C PRO A 755 -3.11 -4.77 -3.55
N GLY A 756 -2.60 -4.72 -2.32
CA GLY A 756 -2.27 -3.46 -1.66
C GLY A 756 -0.98 -3.47 -0.85
N SER A 757 -0.23 -4.57 -0.82
CA SER A 757 1.10 -4.63 -0.17
C SER A 757 2.21 -4.81 -1.21
N SER A 758 3.33 -4.10 -1.05
CA SER A 758 4.50 -4.18 -1.93
C SER A 758 4.16 -4.02 -3.41
N ILE A 759 3.50 -2.91 -3.75
CA ILE A 759 3.04 -2.55 -5.10
C ILE A 759 4.06 -1.62 -5.77
N TRP A 760 4.55 -1.99 -6.95
CA TRP A 760 5.45 -1.18 -7.77
C TRP A 760 4.62 -0.31 -8.72
N ALA A 761 4.74 1.01 -8.60
CA ALA A 761 4.17 1.95 -9.55
C ALA A 761 5.05 3.22 -9.65
N ALA A 762 4.62 4.18 -10.46
CA ALA A 762 5.33 5.44 -10.70
C ALA A 762 5.53 6.25 -9.40
N TRP A 763 6.55 7.11 -9.41
CA TRP A 763 6.88 8.03 -8.32
C TRP A 763 7.33 9.38 -8.85
N SER A 764 7.29 10.40 -8.00
CA SER A 764 7.89 11.70 -8.31
C SER A 764 9.34 11.71 -7.82
N PRO A 765 10.36 11.86 -8.69
CA PRO A 765 11.75 11.97 -8.23
C PRO A 765 11.98 13.25 -7.41
N ASN A 766 11.10 14.25 -7.55
CA ASN A 766 11.10 15.49 -6.79
C ASN A 766 10.38 15.36 -5.42
N SER A 767 9.86 14.18 -5.07
CA SER A 767 9.14 13.86 -3.82
C SER A 767 9.74 14.52 -2.58
N GLU A 768 8.93 15.27 -1.85
CA GLU A 768 9.15 15.67 -0.45
C GLU A 768 8.37 14.75 0.51
N GLY A 769 7.34 14.04 0.02
CA GLY A 769 6.44 13.20 0.83
C GLY A 769 7.07 11.93 1.41
N ASP A 770 7.98 11.29 0.67
CA ASP A 770 8.87 10.25 1.22
C ASP A 770 10.34 10.57 0.93
N MET A 771 11.07 11.00 1.97
CA MET A 771 12.51 11.28 1.91
C MET A 771 13.35 10.03 1.61
N HIS A 772 12.86 8.83 1.92
CA HIS A 772 13.59 7.57 1.68
C HIS A 772 13.55 7.12 0.22
N ILE A 773 12.63 7.69 -0.58
CA ILE A 773 12.39 7.33 -1.98
C ILE A 773 12.65 8.52 -2.93
N LYS A 774 13.05 9.68 -2.39
CA LYS A 774 13.43 10.88 -3.17
C LYS A 774 14.49 10.55 -4.23
N GLY A 775 14.33 11.13 -5.42
CA GLY A 775 15.17 10.88 -6.59
C GLY A 775 14.86 9.61 -7.40
N GLN A 776 13.93 8.74 -6.95
CA GLN A 776 13.51 7.56 -7.72
C GLN A 776 12.27 7.86 -8.58
N ASN A 777 12.17 7.19 -9.73
CA ASN A 777 10.99 7.28 -10.62
C ASN A 777 9.91 6.22 -10.32
N PHE A 778 10.19 5.24 -9.46
CA PHE A 778 9.23 4.23 -9.03
C PHE A 778 9.38 3.93 -7.53
N ALA A 779 8.29 3.58 -6.87
CA ALA A 779 8.25 3.24 -5.45
C ALA A 779 7.54 1.90 -5.20
N LEU A 780 7.99 1.18 -4.17
CA LEU A 780 7.39 -0.06 -3.69
C LEU A 780 6.62 0.20 -2.39
N LEU A 781 5.32 0.46 -2.51
CA LEU A 781 4.48 0.93 -1.40
C LEU A 781 3.42 -0.09 -0.96
N SER A 782 2.93 0.11 0.27
CA SER A 782 1.93 -0.73 0.93
C SER A 782 0.85 0.14 1.57
N GLY A 783 -0.41 -0.10 1.24
CA GLY A 783 -1.57 0.59 1.81
C GLY A 783 -2.88 0.19 1.13
N THR A 784 -4.01 0.42 1.78
CA THR A 784 -5.33 0.40 1.11
C THR A 784 -5.41 1.45 0.00
N SER A 785 -4.62 2.52 0.11
CA SER A 785 -4.32 3.49 -0.95
C SER A 785 -3.83 2.87 -2.27
N MET A 786 -3.11 1.74 -2.24
CA MET A 786 -2.65 1.03 -3.44
C MET A 786 -3.64 -0.05 -3.89
N ALA A 787 -4.49 -0.57 -3.00
CA ALA A 787 -5.57 -1.49 -3.36
C ALA A 787 -6.73 -0.77 -4.10
N THR A 788 -7.06 0.45 -3.68
CA THR A 788 -8.10 1.31 -4.26
C THR A 788 -7.96 1.49 -5.79
N PRO A 789 -6.79 1.89 -6.34
CA PRO A 789 -6.62 2.08 -7.78
C PRO A 789 -6.67 0.79 -8.60
N HIS A 790 -6.36 -0.38 -8.01
CA HIS A 790 -6.62 -1.66 -8.69
C HIS A 790 -8.12 -1.79 -8.99
N ILE A 791 -8.98 -1.54 -8.00
CA ILE A 791 -10.45 -1.58 -8.17
C ILE A 791 -10.95 -0.47 -9.11
N ALA A 792 -10.42 0.75 -9.02
CA ALA A 792 -10.79 1.83 -9.94
C ALA A 792 -10.44 1.50 -11.41
N GLY A 793 -9.27 0.91 -11.66
CA GLY A 793 -8.87 0.43 -12.98
C GLY A 793 -9.72 -0.76 -13.46
N ILE A 794 -9.97 -1.77 -12.61
CA ILE A 794 -10.84 -2.91 -12.95
C ILE A 794 -12.27 -2.46 -13.24
N ALA A 795 -12.79 -1.49 -12.50
CA ALA A 795 -14.08 -0.87 -12.78
C ALA A 795 -14.11 -0.17 -14.14
N ALA A 796 -13.01 0.39 -14.63
CA ALA A 796 -12.94 0.96 -15.99
C ALA A 796 -13.02 -0.13 -17.07
N LEU A 797 -12.46 -1.32 -16.84
CA LEU A 797 -12.62 -2.48 -17.74
C LEU A 797 -14.09 -2.92 -17.81
N ILE A 798 -14.76 -3.00 -16.66
CA ILE A 798 -16.19 -3.33 -16.57
C ILE A 798 -17.04 -2.23 -17.23
N LYS A 799 -16.70 -0.94 -17.02
CA LYS A 799 -17.41 0.21 -17.61
C LYS A 799 -17.22 0.30 -19.13
N GLN A 800 -16.06 -0.07 -19.66
CA GLN A 800 -15.83 -0.19 -21.10
C GLN A 800 -16.71 -1.29 -21.70
N LYS A 801 -16.84 -2.45 -21.02
CA LYS A 801 -17.70 -3.55 -21.47
C LYS A 801 -19.19 -3.21 -21.36
N HIS A 802 -19.58 -2.50 -20.29
CA HIS A 802 -20.96 -2.20 -19.93
C HIS A 802 -21.17 -0.68 -19.68
N PRO A 803 -21.12 0.19 -20.71
CA PRO A 803 -21.15 1.65 -20.52
C PRO A 803 -22.37 2.18 -19.77
N LEU A 804 -23.52 1.49 -19.88
CA LEU A 804 -24.79 1.88 -19.27
C LEU A 804 -24.99 1.38 -17.82
N TRP A 805 -24.08 0.59 -17.25
CA TRP A 805 -24.21 0.14 -15.86
C TRP A 805 -24.05 1.29 -14.86
N SER A 806 -24.87 1.24 -13.80
CA SER A 806 -24.79 2.13 -12.64
C SER A 806 -23.55 1.83 -11.78
N PRO A 807 -23.11 2.77 -10.93
CA PRO A 807 -22.11 2.48 -9.90
C PRO A 807 -22.45 1.25 -9.06
N ALA A 808 -23.70 1.10 -8.65
CA ALA A 808 -24.16 -0.03 -7.83
C ALA A 808 -24.08 -1.37 -8.58
N ALA A 809 -24.41 -1.40 -9.87
CA ALA A 809 -24.27 -2.61 -10.70
C ALA A 809 -22.81 -3.03 -10.87
N ILE A 810 -21.88 -2.08 -11.05
CA ILE A 810 -20.44 -2.34 -11.18
C ILE A 810 -19.84 -2.84 -9.85
N THR A 811 -20.16 -2.17 -8.74
CA THR A 811 -19.82 -2.63 -7.38
C THR A 811 -20.39 -4.02 -7.11
N SER A 812 -21.65 -4.27 -7.50
CA SER A 812 -22.29 -5.57 -7.34
C SER A 812 -21.60 -6.67 -8.14
N ALA A 813 -21.24 -6.42 -9.39
CA ALA A 813 -20.56 -7.41 -10.22
C ALA A 813 -19.26 -7.86 -9.53
N MET A 814 -18.40 -6.90 -9.18
CA MET A 814 -17.15 -7.15 -8.47
C MET A 814 -17.33 -7.85 -7.11
N MET A 815 -18.30 -7.45 -6.29
CA MET A 815 -18.53 -8.06 -4.97
C MET A 815 -19.08 -9.49 -5.06
N THR A 816 -20.01 -9.77 -5.98
CA THR A 816 -20.68 -11.09 -6.05
C THR A 816 -19.84 -12.17 -6.73
N THR A 817 -18.87 -11.78 -7.57
CA THR A 817 -17.97 -12.71 -8.26
C THR A 817 -16.60 -12.84 -7.61
N ALA A 818 -16.38 -12.16 -6.48
CA ALA A 818 -15.15 -12.24 -5.72
C ALA A 818 -14.86 -13.67 -5.23
N ASP A 819 -13.58 -13.98 -5.09
CA ASP A 819 -13.10 -15.26 -4.61
C ASP A 819 -12.80 -15.19 -3.10
N THR A 820 -13.27 -16.21 -2.37
CA THR A 820 -13.10 -16.33 -0.90
C THR A 820 -11.95 -17.27 -0.53
N THR A 821 -11.14 -17.66 -1.52
CA THR A 821 -10.05 -18.61 -1.42
C THR A 821 -8.75 -18.05 -1.99
N ASP A 822 -7.62 -18.60 -1.57
CA ASP A 822 -6.31 -18.37 -2.16
C ASP A 822 -6.16 -19.09 -3.52
N GLN A 823 -5.02 -18.91 -4.18
CA GLN A 823 -4.70 -19.57 -5.45
C GLN A 823 -4.67 -21.13 -5.38
N ASN A 824 -4.61 -21.71 -4.17
CA ASN A 824 -4.63 -23.15 -3.94
C ASN A 824 -6.05 -23.68 -3.61
N GLY A 825 -7.05 -22.80 -3.52
CA GLY A 825 -8.42 -23.15 -3.11
C GLY A 825 -8.61 -23.25 -1.58
N ALA A 826 -7.60 -22.90 -0.78
CA ALA A 826 -7.73 -22.79 0.67
C ALA A 826 -8.46 -21.49 1.05
N PRO A 827 -9.17 -21.40 2.20
CA PRO A 827 -9.80 -20.15 2.62
C PRO A 827 -8.79 -19.01 2.77
N ILE A 828 -9.16 -17.79 2.33
CA ILE A 828 -8.30 -16.60 2.51
C ILE A 828 -7.97 -16.43 4.00
N LEU A 829 -6.69 -16.14 4.28
CA LEU A 829 -6.20 -15.88 5.62
C LEU A 829 -6.05 -14.38 5.87
N ALA A 830 -6.18 -13.96 7.12
CA ALA A 830 -5.96 -12.60 7.58
C ALA A 830 -4.82 -12.56 8.61
N GLN A 831 -3.86 -11.65 8.40
CA GLN A 831 -2.94 -11.25 9.45
C GLN A 831 -3.68 -10.46 10.53
N LYS A 832 -3.37 -10.78 11.79
CA LYS A 832 -3.78 -10.13 13.03
C LYS A 832 -2.53 -10.04 13.93
N THR A 833 -2.59 -9.28 15.03
CA THR A 833 -1.43 -9.09 15.92
C THR A 833 -0.88 -10.42 16.42
N ASN A 834 0.39 -10.69 16.12
CA ASN A 834 1.15 -11.90 16.44
C ASN A 834 0.53 -13.22 15.93
N GLN A 835 -0.46 -13.20 15.01
CA GLN A 835 -1.17 -14.40 14.53
C GLN A 835 -1.70 -14.29 13.08
N ILE A 836 -1.83 -15.44 12.41
CA ILE A 836 -2.59 -15.57 11.15
C ILE A 836 -3.80 -16.48 11.40
N SER A 837 -4.97 -16.09 10.88
CA SER A 837 -6.23 -16.80 11.08
C SER A 837 -7.07 -16.78 9.80
N ALA A 838 -8.15 -17.59 9.72
CA ALA A 838 -9.10 -17.49 8.63
C ALA A 838 -9.73 -16.09 8.57
N ALA A 839 -9.82 -15.52 7.37
CA ALA A 839 -10.42 -14.21 7.14
C ALA A 839 -11.96 -14.29 7.06
N THR A 840 -12.59 -13.18 7.40
CA THR A 840 -14.04 -12.99 7.49
C THR A 840 -14.52 -11.94 6.48
N PRO A 841 -15.84 -11.82 6.24
CA PRO A 841 -16.42 -10.70 5.52
C PRO A 841 -16.04 -9.30 6.06
N PHE A 842 -15.68 -9.16 7.35
CA PHE A 842 -15.17 -7.88 7.88
C PHE A 842 -13.67 -7.64 7.61
N ASP A 843 -12.95 -8.65 7.10
CA ASP A 843 -11.56 -8.53 6.65
C ASP A 843 -11.47 -8.26 5.14
N PHE A 844 -12.35 -8.85 4.31
CA PHE A 844 -12.28 -8.77 2.83
C PHE A 844 -13.57 -8.36 2.10
N GLY A 845 -14.70 -8.15 2.79
CA GLY A 845 -15.98 -7.85 2.17
C GLY A 845 -16.58 -9.04 1.41
N GLY A 846 -16.76 -8.89 0.09
CA GLY A 846 -17.16 -9.99 -0.80
C GLY A 846 -16.07 -11.05 -1.04
N GLY A 847 -14.79 -10.67 -0.90
CA GLY A 847 -13.63 -11.52 -1.19
C GLY A 847 -12.52 -10.75 -1.91
N ALA A 848 -11.55 -11.49 -2.46
CA ALA A 848 -10.58 -10.95 -3.39
C ALA A 848 -11.23 -10.71 -4.77
N ILE A 849 -10.91 -9.58 -5.41
CA ILE A 849 -11.44 -9.27 -6.75
C ILE A 849 -11.02 -10.30 -7.80
N ASN A 850 -11.99 -10.85 -8.54
CA ASN A 850 -11.77 -11.64 -9.75
C ASN A 850 -12.28 -10.84 -10.98
N PRO A 851 -11.39 -10.16 -11.73
CA PRO A 851 -11.78 -9.30 -12.86
C PRO A 851 -12.47 -10.07 -13.99
N SER A 852 -11.98 -11.27 -14.30
CA SER A 852 -12.48 -12.13 -15.38
C SER A 852 -13.92 -12.56 -15.15
N ARG A 853 -14.29 -12.87 -13.89
CA ARG A 853 -15.68 -13.17 -13.52
C ARG A 853 -16.53 -11.91 -13.37
N ALA A 854 -15.97 -10.79 -12.90
CA ALA A 854 -16.72 -9.54 -12.71
C ALA A 854 -17.20 -8.88 -14.02
N ILE A 855 -16.65 -9.28 -15.17
CA ILE A 855 -17.09 -8.84 -16.50
C ILE A 855 -18.40 -9.53 -16.97
N ASP A 856 -18.71 -10.74 -16.50
CA ASP A 856 -20.00 -11.40 -16.71
C ASP A 856 -20.48 -12.06 -15.40
N PRO A 857 -21.13 -11.29 -14.51
CA PRO A 857 -21.57 -11.78 -13.20
C PRO A 857 -22.90 -12.57 -13.28
N GLY A 858 -23.59 -12.56 -14.42
CA GLY A 858 -24.96 -13.05 -14.57
C GLY A 858 -26.02 -12.18 -13.87
N LEU A 859 -25.90 -11.95 -12.56
CA LEU A 859 -26.83 -11.13 -11.76
C LEU A 859 -26.14 -9.93 -11.10
N VAL A 860 -26.84 -8.80 -11.01
CA VAL A 860 -26.44 -7.64 -10.20
C VAL A 860 -27.53 -7.15 -9.24
N PHE A 861 -27.11 -6.54 -8.15
CA PHE A 861 -27.91 -5.89 -7.13
C PHE A 861 -27.85 -4.36 -7.32
N ASP A 862 -28.80 -3.80 -8.07
CA ASP A 862 -28.78 -2.37 -8.42
C ASP A 862 -29.43 -1.50 -7.32
N VAL A 863 -28.92 -0.28 -7.14
CA VAL A 863 -29.29 0.68 -6.09
C VAL A 863 -29.30 2.10 -6.67
N TYR A 864 -30.35 2.85 -6.38
CA TYR A 864 -30.50 4.25 -6.82
C TYR A 864 -30.63 5.19 -5.63
N PHE A 865 -30.43 6.50 -5.86
CA PHE A 865 -30.48 7.56 -4.85
C PHE A 865 -31.66 7.47 -3.86
N LYS A 866 -32.86 7.12 -4.32
CA LYS A 866 -34.04 6.95 -3.45
C LYS A 866 -33.86 5.85 -2.40
N GLN A 867 -33.13 4.78 -2.70
CA GLN A 867 -32.82 3.71 -1.75
C GLN A 867 -31.73 4.12 -0.75
N TYR A 868 -30.75 4.94 -1.15
CA TYR A 868 -29.78 5.52 -0.22
C TYR A 868 -30.42 6.53 0.74
N VAL A 869 -31.37 7.35 0.28
CA VAL A 869 -32.20 8.18 1.18
C VAL A 869 -33.06 7.31 2.11
N GLN A 870 -33.63 6.19 1.62
CA GLN A 870 -34.35 5.23 2.48
C GLN A 870 -33.45 4.62 3.56
N PHE A 871 -32.18 4.34 3.25
CA PHE A 871 -31.19 3.89 4.23
C PHE A 871 -30.91 4.97 5.28
N LEU A 872 -30.57 6.20 4.87
CA LEU A 872 -30.28 7.31 5.79
C LEU A 872 -31.43 7.59 6.77
N CYS A 873 -32.67 7.58 6.28
CA CYS A 873 -33.87 7.73 7.11
C CYS A 873 -34.10 6.61 8.14
N SER A 874 -33.34 5.52 8.07
CA SER A 874 -33.46 4.32 8.89
C SER A 874 -32.24 4.06 9.79
N VAL A 875 -31.22 4.92 9.74
CA VAL A 875 -30.04 4.85 10.63
C VAL A 875 -30.45 5.24 12.06
N PRO A 876 -30.06 4.50 13.12
CA PRO A 876 -30.34 4.90 14.49
C PRO A 876 -29.73 6.26 14.83
N GLY A 877 -30.40 7.04 15.68
CA GLY A 877 -29.98 8.40 16.05
C GLY A 877 -30.19 9.47 14.96
N VAL A 878 -30.49 9.11 13.71
CA VAL A 878 -30.71 10.05 12.61
C VAL A 878 -32.19 10.46 12.50
N ASP A 879 -32.43 11.77 12.52
CA ASP A 879 -33.77 12.35 12.36
C ASP A 879 -34.08 12.81 10.93
N ASP A 880 -35.38 12.88 10.61
CA ASP A 880 -35.89 13.22 9.28
C ASP A 880 -35.57 14.65 8.83
N MET A 881 -35.30 15.58 9.76
CA MET A 881 -34.88 16.94 9.43
C MET A 881 -33.40 16.98 9.05
N SER A 882 -32.52 16.28 9.78
CA SER A 882 -31.10 16.13 9.40
C SER A 882 -30.95 15.51 8.02
N VAL A 883 -31.69 14.43 7.71
CA VAL A 883 -31.67 13.85 6.34
C VAL A 883 -32.19 14.86 5.32
N ARG A 884 -33.30 15.55 5.59
CA ARG A 884 -33.86 16.56 4.68
C ARG A 884 -32.89 17.72 4.41
N GLN A 885 -32.15 18.16 5.42
CA GLN A 885 -31.13 19.21 5.27
C GLN A 885 -29.96 18.72 4.40
N ALA A 886 -29.51 17.49 4.61
CA ALA A 886 -28.36 16.91 3.90
C ALA A 886 -28.67 16.54 2.43
N VAL A 887 -29.82 15.93 2.14
CA VAL A 887 -30.14 15.38 0.80
C VAL A 887 -31.22 16.15 0.03
N GLY A 888 -31.83 17.17 0.65
CA GLY A 888 -32.90 18.00 0.07
C GLY A 888 -34.27 17.31 -0.05
N VAL A 889 -34.39 16.03 0.33
CA VAL A 889 -35.60 15.20 0.17
C VAL A 889 -36.10 14.72 1.52
N VAL A 890 -37.43 14.70 1.70
CA VAL A 890 -38.07 14.18 2.93
C VAL A 890 -38.02 12.65 3.01
N CYS A 891 -37.93 12.14 4.24
CA CYS A 891 -38.05 10.71 4.51
C CYS A 891 -39.45 10.16 4.17
N PRO A 892 -39.55 8.88 3.78
CA PRO A 892 -40.84 8.24 3.53
C PRO A 892 -41.58 7.96 4.84
N VAL A 893 -42.89 8.15 4.85
CA VAL A 893 -43.77 7.86 5.99
C VAL A 893 -43.62 6.41 6.50
N GLN A 894 -43.42 5.46 5.57
CA GLN A 894 -43.05 4.09 5.91
C GLN A 894 -41.54 3.92 5.80
N LYS A 895 -40.85 4.03 6.94
CA LYS A 895 -39.44 3.65 7.09
C LYS A 895 -39.24 2.14 6.88
N LYS A 896 -38.03 1.74 6.52
CA LYS A 896 -37.58 0.33 6.40
C LYS A 896 -36.48 0.05 7.43
N TRP A 897 -35.87 -1.13 7.37
CA TRP A 897 -34.59 -1.37 8.05
C TRP A 897 -33.42 -0.91 7.18
N CYS A 898 -32.30 -0.52 7.78
CA CYS A 898 -31.05 -0.28 7.04
C CYS A 898 -30.64 -1.52 6.22
N SER A 899 -30.82 -2.71 6.79
CA SER A 899 -30.58 -4.00 6.13
C SER A 899 -31.45 -4.27 4.88
N ASP A 900 -32.55 -3.54 4.64
CA ASP A 900 -33.33 -3.61 3.39
C ASP A 900 -32.69 -2.83 2.21
N LEU A 901 -31.55 -2.14 2.40
CA LEU A 901 -30.78 -1.57 1.29
C LEU A 901 -30.29 -2.70 0.36
N ASN A 902 -30.45 -2.53 -0.95
CA ASN A 902 -30.22 -3.60 -1.92
C ASN A 902 -28.74 -3.84 -2.27
N THR A 903 -27.88 -4.01 -1.26
CA THR A 903 -26.47 -4.36 -1.44
C THR A 903 -26.30 -5.87 -1.73
N PRO A 904 -25.19 -6.28 -2.37
CA PRO A 904 -24.80 -7.69 -2.54
C PRO A 904 -24.27 -8.32 -1.22
N SER A 905 -24.85 -7.98 -0.08
CA SER A 905 -24.49 -8.47 1.25
C SER A 905 -25.70 -8.40 2.19
N VAL A 906 -25.67 -9.12 3.32
CA VAL A 906 -26.65 -9.01 4.40
C VAL A 906 -25.94 -8.87 5.75
N THR A 907 -25.84 -7.65 6.25
CA THR A 907 -25.40 -7.38 7.63
C THR A 907 -26.61 -7.12 8.51
N VAL A 908 -26.65 -7.70 9.70
CA VAL A 908 -27.59 -7.33 10.77
C VAL A 908 -26.83 -7.17 12.08
N SER A 909 -26.72 -5.93 12.58
CA SER A 909 -25.89 -5.61 13.75
C SER A 909 -26.55 -5.95 15.10
N ASN A 910 -27.88 -6.12 15.12
CA ASN A 910 -28.57 -6.76 16.24
C ASN A 910 -29.81 -7.53 15.73
N LEU A 911 -29.72 -8.86 15.74
CA LEU A 911 -30.84 -9.77 15.49
C LEU A 911 -31.45 -10.23 16.82
N VAL A 912 -32.72 -9.85 17.03
CA VAL A 912 -33.56 -10.33 18.14
C VAL A 912 -34.80 -10.99 17.53
N GLY A 913 -35.03 -12.27 17.86
CA GLY A 913 -36.17 -13.03 17.32
C GLY A 913 -36.03 -13.31 15.83
N SER A 914 -36.53 -12.43 14.97
CA SER A 914 -36.42 -12.57 13.51
C SER A 914 -36.31 -11.24 12.76
N ARG A 915 -35.63 -11.26 11.61
CA ARG A 915 -35.53 -10.13 10.67
C ARG A 915 -35.81 -10.63 9.25
N ARG A 916 -36.80 -10.01 8.59
CA ARG A 916 -37.02 -10.17 7.15
C ARG A 916 -36.23 -9.09 6.42
N VAL A 917 -35.47 -9.50 5.40
CA VAL A 917 -34.64 -8.66 4.54
C VAL A 917 -35.07 -8.87 3.08
N LEU A 918 -35.26 -7.80 2.32
CA LEU A 918 -35.60 -7.88 0.89
C LEU A 918 -34.37 -7.60 0.01
N ARG A 919 -34.20 -8.40 -1.05
CA ARG A 919 -33.27 -8.10 -2.15
C ARG A 919 -33.98 -8.11 -3.50
N ARG A 920 -33.34 -7.48 -4.49
CA ARG A 920 -33.72 -7.44 -5.91
C ARG A 920 -32.48 -7.69 -6.75
N VAL A 921 -32.48 -8.80 -7.47
CA VAL A 921 -31.46 -9.12 -8.48
C VAL A 921 -31.99 -8.79 -9.88
N THR A 922 -31.11 -8.42 -10.80
CA THR A 922 -31.41 -8.24 -12.24
C THR A 922 -30.46 -9.10 -13.06
N ASN A 923 -30.98 -9.81 -14.07
CA ASN A 923 -30.14 -10.57 -15.00
C ASN A 923 -29.51 -9.62 -16.03
N VAL A 924 -28.18 -9.58 -16.06
CA VAL A 924 -27.36 -8.81 -17.00
C VAL A 924 -26.55 -9.70 -17.96
N GLY A 925 -26.64 -11.02 -17.81
CA GLY A 925 -26.05 -11.99 -18.72
C GLY A 925 -26.76 -12.00 -20.09
N ASN A 926 -26.06 -12.51 -21.11
CA ASN A 926 -26.46 -12.42 -22.52
C ASN A 926 -27.74 -13.20 -22.93
N ALA A 927 -28.27 -14.06 -22.07
CA ALA A 927 -29.46 -14.87 -22.34
C ALA A 927 -30.14 -15.33 -21.05
N ASP A 928 -31.42 -15.72 -21.14
CA ASP A 928 -32.21 -16.35 -20.06
C ASP A 928 -31.45 -17.42 -19.27
N GLU A 929 -31.55 -17.39 -17.94
CA GLU A 929 -30.89 -18.36 -17.06
C GLU A 929 -31.77 -18.74 -15.87
N LYS A 930 -31.52 -19.92 -15.30
CA LYS A 930 -32.15 -20.42 -14.07
C LYS A 930 -31.10 -20.57 -12.99
N TYR A 931 -31.43 -20.08 -11.80
CA TYR A 931 -30.59 -20.08 -10.62
C TYR A 931 -31.22 -20.95 -9.53
N MET A 932 -30.36 -21.67 -8.82
CA MET A 932 -30.67 -22.41 -7.58
C MET A 932 -29.98 -21.70 -6.42
N VAL A 933 -30.71 -21.49 -5.32
CA VAL A 933 -30.19 -20.86 -4.11
C VAL A 933 -29.64 -21.93 -3.18
N VAL A 934 -28.39 -21.79 -2.75
CA VAL A 934 -27.74 -22.60 -1.72
C VAL A 934 -27.35 -21.67 -0.58
N ILE A 935 -27.54 -22.10 0.67
CA ILE A 935 -27.34 -21.27 1.87
C ILE A 935 -26.35 -21.97 2.79
N LYS A 936 -25.39 -21.21 3.30
CA LYS A 936 -24.53 -21.57 4.43
C LYS A 936 -24.90 -20.64 5.59
N GLU A 937 -25.58 -21.20 6.58
CA GLU A 937 -26.17 -20.43 7.68
C GLU A 937 -25.08 -19.87 8.64
N PRO A 938 -25.22 -18.63 9.14
CA PRO A 938 -24.41 -18.14 10.24
C PRO A 938 -24.70 -18.91 11.53
N SER A 939 -23.69 -19.17 12.37
CA SER A 939 -23.91 -19.82 13.66
C SER A 939 -24.90 -19.02 14.53
N GLY A 940 -25.82 -19.70 15.21
CA GLY A 940 -26.90 -19.08 15.99
C GLY A 940 -28.07 -18.51 15.17
N VAL A 941 -28.07 -18.66 13.84
CA VAL A 941 -29.11 -18.12 12.94
C VAL A 941 -29.60 -19.19 11.97
N LYS A 942 -30.93 -19.38 11.89
CA LYS A 942 -31.57 -20.12 10.80
C LYS A 942 -31.98 -19.16 9.69
N VAL A 943 -31.69 -19.50 8.44
CA VAL A 943 -31.87 -18.64 7.26
C VAL A 943 -32.76 -19.32 6.22
N THR A 944 -33.82 -18.66 5.79
CA THR A 944 -34.61 -19.09 4.62
C THR A 944 -34.63 -18.02 3.54
N VAL A 945 -34.65 -18.46 2.27
CA VAL A 945 -34.71 -17.57 1.10
C VAL A 945 -35.86 -18.01 0.20
N THR A 946 -36.67 -17.08 -0.28
CA THR A 946 -37.79 -17.37 -1.16
C THR A 946 -37.78 -16.45 -2.39
N PRO A 947 -37.84 -16.99 -3.62
CA PRO A 947 -37.85 -18.42 -3.98
C PRO A 947 -36.46 -19.09 -3.86
N GLU A 948 -36.45 -20.39 -3.60
CA GLU A 948 -35.23 -21.22 -3.53
C GLU A 948 -34.64 -21.55 -4.92
N ALA A 949 -35.45 -21.45 -5.98
CA ALA A 949 -34.98 -21.51 -7.37
C ALA A 949 -35.86 -20.65 -8.28
N PHE A 950 -35.27 -20.05 -9.32
CA PHE A 950 -36.01 -19.19 -10.25
C PHE A 950 -35.35 -19.13 -11.63
N LYS A 951 -36.16 -19.07 -12.70
CA LYS A 951 -35.72 -18.61 -14.03
C LYS A 951 -35.88 -17.08 -14.11
N ILE A 952 -34.94 -16.41 -14.75
CA ILE A 952 -34.93 -14.96 -14.96
C ILE A 952 -34.44 -14.64 -16.38
N SER A 953 -35.26 -13.92 -17.14
CA SER A 953 -34.92 -13.51 -18.50
C SER A 953 -33.98 -12.30 -18.53
N VAL A 954 -33.31 -12.07 -19.66
CA VAL A 954 -32.37 -10.94 -19.82
C VAL A 954 -33.04 -9.61 -19.47
N ASN A 955 -32.33 -8.76 -18.71
CA ASN A 955 -32.81 -7.46 -18.19
C ASN A 955 -34.03 -7.53 -17.25
N ALA A 956 -34.59 -8.71 -16.96
CA ALA A 956 -35.65 -8.87 -15.98
C ALA A 956 -35.06 -8.82 -14.54
N SER A 957 -35.88 -8.38 -13.58
CA SER A 957 -35.55 -8.45 -12.15
C SER A 957 -36.36 -9.50 -11.41
N ARG A 958 -35.78 -10.07 -10.35
CA ARG A 958 -36.45 -10.95 -9.39
C ARG A 958 -36.26 -10.43 -7.96
N HIS A 959 -37.31 -10.49 -7.15
CA HIS A 959 -37.21 -10.26 -5.71
C HIS A 959 -36.89 -11.55 -4.96
N LEU A 960 -36.00 -11.45 -3.98
CA LEU A 960 -35.65 -12.50 -3.03
C LEU A 960 -36.03 -12.02 -1.63
N THR A 961 -36.86 -12.78 -0.92
CA THR A 961 -37.14 -12.53 0.49
C THR A 961 -36.26 -13.43 1.33
N ILE A 962 -35.45 -12.83 2.20
CA ILE A 962 -34.54 -13.51 3.12
C ILE A 962 -35.14 -13.37 4.52
N ILE A 963 -35.19 -14.45 5.30
CA ILE A 963 -35.64 -14.42 6.70
C ILE A 963 -34.52 -15.00 7.57
N LEU A 964 -34.04 -14.19 8.50
CA LEU A 964 -33.07 -14.56 9.53
C LEU A 964 -33.84 -14.80 10.84
N ASN A 965 -33.74 -15.98 11.42
CA ASN A 965 -34.34 -16.33 12.70
C ASN A 965 -33.24 -16.67 13.71
N ALA A 966 -33.22 -16.00 14.85
CA ALA A 966 -32.33 -16.32 15.96
C ALA A 966 -32.64 -17.72 16.52
N THR A 967 -31.63 -18.57 16.63
CA THR A 967 -31.71 -19.88 17.30
C THR A 967 -30.88 -19.92 18.58
N GLN A 968 -29.81 -19.14 18.66
CA GLN A 968 -28.96 -18.98 19.85
C GLN A 968 -28.32 -17.59 19.85
N THR A 969 -28.18 -16.97 21.03
CA THR A 969 -27.41 -15.73 21.22
C THR A 969 -25.92 -15.95 20.97
N THR A 970 -25.22 -14.93 20.48
CA THR A 970 -23.82 -15.02 20.05
C THR A 970 -22.97 -13.92 20.68
N ASP A 971 -21.84 -14.27 21.29
CA ASP A 971 -20.93 -13.29 21.93
C ASP A 971 -20.13 -12.44 20.91
N SER A 972 -20.21 -12.77 19.63
CA SER A 972 -19.54 -12.07 18.53
C SER A 972 -20.31 -12.29 17.21
N TYR A 973 -19.98 -11.52 16.17
CA TYR A 973 -20.59 -11.67 14.84
C TYR A 973 -20.30 -13.05 14.25
N THR A 974 -21.33 -13.70 13.74
CA THR A 974 -21.24 -14.96 13.00
C THR A 974 -21.47 -14.73 11.51
N PHE A 975 -20.85 -15.58 10.68
CA PHE A 975 -20.78 -15.36 9.25
C PHE A 975 -21.35 -16.53 8.47
N GLY A 976 -22.03 -16.21 7.37
CA GLY A 976 -22.61 -17.16 6.42
C GLY A 976 -22.61 -16.60 5.01
N GLU A 977 -23.27 -17.28 4.08
CA GLU A 977 -23.37 -16.82 2.69
C GLU A 977 -24.57 -17.43 1.97
N ILE A 978 -25.11 -16.68 1.01
CA ILE A 978 -26.11 -17.15 0.05
C ILE A 978 -25.42 -17.22 -1.31
N LEU A 979 -25.52 -18.38 -1.97
CA LEU A 979 -24.99 -18.63 -3.30
C LEU A 979 -26.15 -18.82 -4.27
N MET A 980 -26.20 -18.03 -5.34
CA MET A 980 -27.08 -18.32 -6.48
C MET A 980 -26.23 -19.00 -7.57
N LEU A 981 -26.48 -20.29 -7.77
CA LEU A 981 -25.80 -21.15 -8.74
C LEU A 981 -26.63 -21.19 -10.03
N GLY A 982 -26.09 -20.61 -11.10
CA GLY A 982 -26.72 -20.53 -12.41
C GLY A 982 -26.35 -21.70 -13.32
N GLU A 983 -27.32 -22.16 -14.12
CA GLU A 983 -27.14 -23.28 -15.06
C GLU A 983 -26.07 -23.03 -16.15
N LYS A 984 -25.61 -21.80 -16.35
CA LYS A 984 -24.49 -21.44 -17.26
C LYS A 984 -23.15 -21.25 -16.53
N LYS A 985 -23.04 -21.73 -15.29
CA LYS A 985 -21.87 -21.59 -14.39
C LYS A 985 -21.68 -20.20 -13.77
N HIS A 986 -22.64 -19.29 -13.89
CA HIS A 986 -22.65 -18.09 -13.06
C HIS A 986 -22.77 -18.48 -11.58
N VAL A 987 -21.92 -17.90 -10.73
CA VAL A 987 -21.95 -18.10 -9.27
C VAL A 987 -21.92 -16.72 -8.63
N VAL A 988 -23.05 -16.36 -8.02
CA VAL A 988 -23.30 -15.03 -7.44
C VAL A 988 -23.35 -15.19 -5.93
N ARG A 989 -22.30 -14.75 -5.23
CA ARG A 989 -22.12 -14.87 -3.78
C ARG A 989 -22.65 -13.63 -3.06
N VAL A 990 -23.32 -13.84 -1.93
CA VAL A 990 -23.82 -12.79 -1.04
C VAL A 990 -23.38 -13.13 0.40
N PRO A 991 -22.31 -12.52 0.93
CA PRO A 991 -21.89 -12.74 2.31
C PRO A 991 -22.94 -12.24 3.32
N MET A 992 -23.05 -12.95 4.43
CA MET A 992 -23.89 -12.62 5.58
C MET A 992 -23.04 -12.41 6.83
N ALA A 993 -23.34 -11.37 7.61
CA ALA A 993 -22.73 -11.10 8.91
C ALA A 993 -23.82 -10.73 9.92
N VAL A 994 -23.97 -11.51 11.00
CA VAL A 994 -25.09 -11.36 11.94
C VAL A 994 -24.58 -11.41 13.38
N PHE A 995 -25.04 -10.49 14.21
CA PHE A 995 -24.88 -10.56 15.67
C PHE A 995 -26.24 -10.82 16.32
N VAL A 996 -26.36 -11.88 17.13
CA VAL A 996 -27.61 -12.34 17.73
C VAL A 996 -27.62 -12.05 19.23
N SER A 997 -28.61 -11.29 19.71
CA SER A 997 -28.70 -10.91 21.12
C SER A 997 -30.04 -11.27 21.76
N SER A 998 -30.08 -11.20 23.10
CA SER A 998 -31.28 -11.43 23.91
C SER A 998 -32.16 -10.19 24.08
N THR A 999 -31.68 -9.00 23.71
CA THR A 999 -32.35 -7.72 23.99
C THR A 999 -32.28 -6.78 22.78
N ILE A 1000 -33.39 -6.08 22.52
CA ILE A 1000 -33.38 -4.98 21.55
C ILE A 1000 -32.46 -3.90 22.12
N GLY A 1001 -31.36 -3.61 21.41
CA GLY A 1001 -30.47 -2.51 21.77
C GLY A 1001 -31.22 -1.18 21.73
N SER A 1002 -30.94 -0.32 22.70
CA SER A 1002 -31.60 0.98 22.90
C SER A 1002 -31.29 1.98 21.81
#